data_AF-A0A5C6BM37-F1
#
_entry.id   AF-A0A5C6BM37-F1
#
_cell.length_a   1.000
_cell.length_b   1.000
_cell.length_c   1.000
_cell.angle_alpha   90.00
_cell.angle_beta   90.00
_cell.angle_gamma   90.00
#
_symmetry.space_group_name_H-M   'P 1'
#
loop_
_entity.id
_entity.type
_entity.pdbx_description
1 polymer ?
#
loop_
_entity_poly.entity_id
_entity_poly.type
_entity_poly.pdbx_seq_one_letter_code
_entity_poly.pdbx_strand_id
1 'polypeptide(L)'
;MSLWSLLSTSWVRSQRFVGQNSRTAKQQRSWREFSTCRGQIRLGLETLEDRTLLSASLIDSDDVIIQSTTYGDFRTTYEEISIDTFAVANPLATTIIVQAPGGVTFNLISDPGMDQRAIDGFVDAALLWSQIFTDDVTINLDIGFSVLAPNVLGQASSSSISTSYSDFYMALDDDRTTLEDDAAVASLSTGSTFDMLLNHVSNSPETDLATPFVDDDGDANNSTIDINTATAKAIGLLAANDSAVDASITFSSEFSWDFDQRDGINSTQLDFVGVAAHEIGHALGFVSGVDTLDYNPDDFMDDEFIYVAPLDLFRYSTQSAAEGSGIIDWTADARFKYFSLDNGQTSLALFSTGSVFGDGYQASHWKDDLGIGIMDPTAEPPGGLMTISDLDILAFDVIGWNINKPPALTSIATLPGGVEDTPLTITYDDLFAASDASDPEGDPISFFIDSVAFGGTLTKNGSLAIPGTTLSAGESLEWTPPANANGDALLAFTVRAQDLQLAVSTPPIAVRVDVAAVNDAPIADIGDDYVLGDRAMIQLDASGSSDVEQSAGSLTYLWDFDNDGQYDDAVGVRPDFSAAYLNGQSNAVVRLKVIDSEGAYDTDVVRVYGEDTAVLRIRGDYDGVVGQRRVISLKLYGPTVTDQQYTYTVDWGDGSKPRVVTGISGLSISKIYNKTGTYTITATAVSNETGLNTSYARNIRIGTVQQQGDDFAVTGTNARDEFRVVTLAGTDRVEIFRNRISLGVHTVPGTIYAIGMGGDDWFRGDRGTYNVYFDGGSGNNVSYTYYGDDTILGRDGNDRVYNYGGDNYVSVGNGDNVVKTNVGDDYVMTGYGDDKIIDFGGNNEIYAGNGKNSIDTRKGNDVIVTGSGQDEINDLGGNNYIEVGDGSNVVSAGIGSDTILGGDQDDSFRDDGGLNYIFTFAGNDFIVAFGTSYVNSGLGSDFVFASNVLDDEDDLFDLLARAR
;
A
#
# COMPACT_ATOMS: atom_id res chain seq x y z
N MET A 1 32.92 -5.26 54.74
CA MET A 1 32.40 -4.55 55.94
C MET A 1 31.60 -3.38 55.41
N SER A 2 30.31 -3.20 55.68
CA SER A 2 29.34 -3.94 56.52
C SER A 2 27.97 -3.84 55.82
N LEU A 3 27.23 -4.93 55.63
CA LEU A 3 26.14 -5.41 56.52
C LEU A 3 25.05 -4.36 56.79
N TRP A 4 23.75 -4.64 56.68
CA TRP A 4 22.93 -5.79 56.19
C TRP A 4 21.47 -5.24 56.10
N SER A 5 20.47 -5.86 55.48
CA SER A 5 19.86 -7.14 55.89
C SER A 5 18.82 -7.58 54.83
N LEU A 6 18.77 -8.87 54.43
CA LEU A 6 17.82 -9.92 54.89
C LEU A 6 16.38 -9.72 54.36
N LEU A 7 15.66 -10.72 53.80
CA LEU A 7 15.78 -12.19 53.74
C LEU A 7 14.96 -12.66 52.50
N SER A 8 15.47 -13.48 51.58
CA SER A 8 15.50 -14.97 51.61
C SER A 8 14.19 -15.63 51.14
N THR A 9 14.11 -16.81 50.53
CA THR A 9 15.06 -17.84 50.00
C THR A 9 14.12 -18.84 49.30
N SER A 10 14.21 -19.16 48.00
CA SER A 10 15.27 -19.89 47.29
C SER A 10 15.45 -21.37 47.70
N TRP A 11 15.94 -22.16 46.73
CA TRP A 11 16.59 -23.49 46.77
C TRP A 11 15.83 -24.65 46.08
N VAL A 12 16.44 -25.57 45.31
CA VAL A 12 17.66 -25.62 44.43
C VAL A 12 17.94 -27.10 44.06
N ARG A 13 18.71 -27.36 42.97
CA ARG A 13 19.42 -28.63 42.60
C ARG A 13 18.55 -29.83 42.15
N SER A 14 19.07 -30.85 41.45
CA SER A 14 20.15 -30.97 40.44
C SER A 14 20.37 -32.45 40.02
N GLN A 15 20.62 -32.70 38.74
CA GLN A 15 21.46 -33.80 38.18
C GLN A 15 21.14 -35.30 38.48
N ARG A 16 20.92 -36.08 37.40
CA ARG A 16 21.57 -37.37 37.00
C ARG A 16 21.14 -37.71 35.53
N PHE A 17 21.90 -38.25 34.56
CA PHE A 17 22.86 -39.41 34.44
C PHE A 17 22.15 -40.80 34.39
N VAL A 18 22.25 -41.70 33.39
CA VAL A 18 22.98 -41.92 32.09
C VAL A 18 22.21 -43.01 31.28
N GLY A 19 22.20 -43.20 29.94
CA GLY A 19 22.87 -42.55 28.79
C GLY A 19 23.69 -43.53 27.88
N GLN A 20 23.16 -44.02 26.74
CA GLN A 20 23.82 -44.92 25.75
C GLN A 20 23.26 -44.70 24.32
N ASN A 21 23.99 -44.83 23.19
CA ASN A 21 25.34 -45.37 22.92
C ASN A 21 26.05 -44.72 21.69
N SER A 22 27.30 -44.25 21.87
CA SER A 22 28.51 -44.62 21.08
C SER A 22 28.66 -44.18 19.58
N ARG A 23 29.83 -43.83 18.99
CA ARG A 23 31.28 -43.97 19.31
C ARG A 23 32.16 -42.89 18.61
N THR A 24 33.33 -42.60 19.22
CA THR A 24 34.65 -42.20 18.61
C THR A 24 34.77 -40.90 17.75
N ALA A 25 35.86 -40.09 17.80
CA ALA A 25 37.06 -40.06 18.68
C ALA A 25 37.93 -38.78 18.48
N LYS A 26 38.68 -38.35 19.52
CA LYS A 26 39.92 -37.51 19.54
C LYS A 26 39.86 -36.09 18.89
N GLN A 27 40.52 -35.01 19.32
CA GLN A 27 41.38 -34.59 20.45
C GLN A 27 41.68 -33.07 20.21
N GLN A 28 41.56 -32.20 21.23
CA GLN A 28 42.59 -31.24 21.73
C GLN A 28 43.50 -30.48 20.70
N ARG A 29 43.79 -29.16 20.73
CA ARG A 29 43.90 -28.06 21.75
C ARG A 29 44.23 -26.72 21.01
N SER A 30 44.30 -25.49 21.58
CA SER A 30 43.55 -24.80 22.67
C SER A 30 44.11 -23.37 22.96
N TRP A 31 43.25 -22.33 22.90
CA TRP A 31 43.28 -21.03 23.66
C TRP A 31 44.47 -20.02 23.62
N ARG A 32 44.07 -18.73 23.55
CA ARG A 32 44.63 -17.44 24.07
C ARG A 32 45.67 -16.57 23.29
N GLU A 33 45.20 -15.34 23.03
CA GLU A 33 45.78 -13.99 23.25
C GLU A 33 46.93 -13.39 22.40
N PHE A 34 46.61 -12.24 21.80
CA PHE A 34 47.39 -11.04 21.45
C PHE A 34 48.91 -11.14 21.18
N SER A 35 49.33 -10.69 19.98
CA SER A 35 49.63 -9.26 19.77
C SER A 35 50.11 -8.90 18.34
N THR A 36 49.97 -7.60 18.01
CA THR A 36 50.66 -6.83 16.94
C THR A 36 50.31 -7.01 15.44
N CYS A 37 49.82 -5.89 14.89
CA CYS A 37 50.14 -5.25 13.60
C CYS A 37 49.56 -5.76 12.26
N ARG A 38 48.87 -4.82 11.58
CA ARG A 38 48.72 -4.62 10.13
C ARG A 38 48.42 -5.85 9.25
N GLY A 39 47.14 -5.98 8.85
CA GLY A 39 46.72 -6.82 7.73
C GLY A 39 45.47 -6.24 7.06
N GLN A 40 45.48 -6.17 5.72
CA GLN A 40 44.35 -5.70 4.91
C GLN A 40 43.17 -6.66 5.03
N ILE A 41 41.93 -6.15 5.06
CA ILE A 41 40.75 -6.93 4.72
C ILE A 41 40.44 -6.70 3.24
N ARG A 42 40.46 -7.79 2.46
CA ARG A 42 39.83 -7.84 1.14
C ARG A 42 38.38 -8.28 1.36
N LEU A 43 37.42 -7.52 0.88
CA LEU A 43 36.12 -8.05 0.52
C LEU A 43 36.17 -8.38 -0.98
N GLY A 44 35.71 -9.58 -1.34
CA GLY A 44 35.66 -10.02 -2.72
C GLY A 44 34.35 -9.58 -3.35
N LEU A 45 34.42 -8.79 -4.42
CA LEU A 45 33.30 -8.70 -5.36
C LEU A 45 33.25 -10.02 -6.16
N GLU A 46 32.09 -10.68 -6.15
CA GLU A 46 31.64 -11.41 -7.32
C GLU A 46 30.78 -10.48 -8.18
N THR A 47 30.93 -10.60 -9.50
CA THR A 47 30.52 -9.61 -10.49
C THR A 47 29.15 -9.89 -11.08
N LEU A 48 28.35 -8.84 -11.30
CA LEU A 48 27.47 -8.74 -12.46
C LEU A 48 27.52 -7.31 -13.01
N GLU A 49 27.34 -7.19 -14.33
CA GLU A 49 27.70 -6.01 -15.11
C GLU A 49 26.47 -5.13 -15.37
N ASP A 50 26.59 -3.81 -15.15
CA ASP A 50 26.36 -2.86 -16.25
C ASP A 50 27.15 -1.56 -16.03
N ARG A 51 27.31 -0.75 -17.09
CA ARG A 51 28.18 0.45 -17.10
C ARG A 51 27.42 1.70 -17.53
N THR A 52 27.40 2.69 -16.65
CA THR A 52 27.41 4.11 -17.05
C THR A 52 28.61 4.81 -16.41
N LEU A 53 29.30 5.63 -17.21
CA LEU A 53 30.53 6.34 -16.84
C LEU A 53 30.17 7.77 -16.44
N LEU A 54 30.48 8.16 -15.20
CA LEU A 54 30.67 9.56 -14.82
C LEU A 54 32.02 9.72 -14.13
N SER A 55 32.83 10.63 -14.66
CA SER A 55 34.19 10.88 -14.21
C SER A 55 34.23 12.06 -13.24
N ALA A 56 34.46 11.82 -11.96
CA ALA A 56 34.80 12.87 -11.01
C ALA A 56 36.31 13.22 -11.10
N SER A 57 36.61 14.50 -11.36
CA SER A 57 37.96 15.04 -11.15
C SER A 57 38.10 15.42 -9.68
N LEU A 58 39.24 15.11 -9.05
CA LEU A 58 39.53 15.67 -7.72
C LEU A 58 39.61 17.20 -7.81
N ILE A 59 38.91 17.86 -6.89
CA ILE A 59 39.19 19.21 -6.40
C ILE A 59 39.23 19.10 -4.86
N ASP A 60 40.06 19.93 -4.23
CA ASP A 60 40.57 19.79 -2.86
C ASP A 60 40.09 20.98 -2.02
N SER A 61 39.01 20.82 -1.25
CA SER A 61 38.53 21.75 -0.20
C SER A 61 37.51 21.08 0.73
N ASP A 62 37.46 21.53 1.98
CA ASP A 62 36.79 20.87 3.12
C ASP A 62 35.26 21.12 3.22
N ASP A 63 34.47 20.68 2.23
CA ASP A 63 32.99 20.77 2.27
C ASP A 63 32.32 19.38 2.15
N VAL A 64 31.43 19.05 3.11
CA VAL A 64 30.56 17.86 3.02
C VAL A 64 29.22 18.26 2.43
N ILE A 65 29.10 18.16 1.11
CA ILE A 65 27.84 18.35 0.40
C ILE A 65 27.01 17.07 0.50
N ILE A 66 25.90 17.11 1.25
CA ILE A 66 24.86 16.07 1.21
C ILE A 66 23.83 16.51 0.16
N GLN A 67 24.00 16.07 -1.09
CA GLN A 67 22.95 16.17 -2.09
C GLN A 67 22.01 14.97 -1.98
N SER A 68 20.84 15.19 -1.37
CA SER A 68 19.72 14.25 -1.48
C SER A 68 19.11 14.33 -2.88
N THR A 69 19.25 13.28 -3.68
CA THR A 69 18.46 13.09 -4.91
C THR A 69 17.53 11.89 -4.73
N THR A 70 16.30 12.17 -4.31
CA THR A 70 15.23 11.16 -4.18
C THR A 70 14.23 11.30 -5.31
N TYR A 71 13.95 10.19 -6.00
CA TYR A 71 12.87 10.07 -6.96
C TYR A 71 12.08 8.80 -6.62
N GLY A 72 10.78 8.93 -6.33
CA GLY A 72 9.83 7.82 -6.33
C GLY A 72 9.86 6.82 -5.15
N ASP A 73 9.04 7.14 -4.14
CA ASP A 73 8.06 6.23 -3.50
C ASP A 73 8.46 5.18 -2.41
N PHE A 74 7.54 5.06 -1.44
CA PHE A 74 7.36 4.08 -0.33
C PHE A 74 8.53 3.60 0.58
N ARG A 75 8.39 3.99 1.86
CA ARG A 75 8.70 3.25 3.11
C ARG A 75 9.72 2.10 3.04
N THR A 76 10.90 2.32 3.60
CA THR A 76 11.69 1.27 4.26
C THR A 76 12.38 1.80 5.52
N THR A 77 12.65 0.89 6.45
CA THR A 77 13.28 1.11 7.77
C THR A 77 14.72 1.62 7.64
N TYR A 78 15.08 2.66 8.41
CA TYR A 78 16.47 3.03 8.63
C TYR A 78 17.08 2.18 9.76
N GLU A 79 18.22 1.53 9.48
CA GLU A 79 19.07 0.94 10.53
C GLU A 79 19.83 2.05 11.28
N GLU A 80 19.97 1.93 12.61
CA GLU A 80 20.75 2.87 13.42
C GLU A 80 22.22 2.92 12.99
N ILE A 81 22.68 4.04 12.46
CA ILE A 81 24.12 4.31 12.31
C ILE A 81 24.67 4.77 13.66
N SER A 82 25.16 3.82 14.45
CA SER A 82 25.87 4.12 15.70
C SER A 82 27.21 4.81 15.42
N ILE A 83 27.33 6.09 15.82
CA ILE A 83 28.58 6.85 15.74
C ILE A 83 29.43 6.57 16.99
N ASP A 84 30.49 5.79 16.80
CA ASP A 84 31.45 5.43 17.85
C ASP A 84 32.28 6.67 18.27
N THR A 85 32.15 7.11 19.53
CA THR A 85 32.72 8.38 19.99
C THR A 85 34.21 8.30 20.34
N PHE A 86 35.03 9.14 19.71
CA PHE A 86 36.41 9.44 20.14
C PHE A 86 36.58 10.93 20.44
N ALA A 87 36.22 11.34 21.65
CA ALA A 87 36.47 12.70 22.12
C ALA A 87 37.95 12.93 22.49
N VAL A 88 38.63 13.87 21.84
CA VAL A 88 39.37 14.99 22.50
C VAL A 88 39.55 16.16 21.50
N ALA A 89 38.68 17.17 21.59
CA ALA A 89 38.94 18.55 21.17
C ALA A 89 38.02 19.48 21.98
N ASN A 90 38.37 20.76 22.15
CA ASN A 90 37.39 21.73 22.66
C ASN A 90 36.20 21.78 21.69
N PRO A 91 34.94 21.78 22.16
CA PRO A 91 33.83 22.03 21.27
C PRO A 91 33.96 23.45 20.72
N LEU A 92 33.95 23.56 19.40
CA LEU A 92 33.67 24.79 18.69
C LEU A 92 32.16 24.81 18.38
N ALA A 93 31.61 25.98 18.10
CA ALA A 93 30.26 26.06 17.56
C ALA A 93 30.20 25.27 16.24
N THR A 94 29.12 24.53 16.02
CA THR A 94 28.95 23.69 14.82
C THR A 94 27.83 24.26 13.96
N THR A 95 28.16 24.66 12.74
CA THR A 95 27.18 25.08 11.74
C THR A 95 26.60 23.87 11.03
N ILE A 96 25.28 23.82 10.92
CA ILE A 96 24.52 22.74 10.29
C ILE A 96 23.65 23.39 9.22
N ILE A 97 23.79 22.93 7.97
CA ILE A 97 23.02 23.45 6.83
C ILE A 97 21.79 22.56 6.66
N VAL A 98 20.62 23.19 6.63
CA VAL A 98 19.31 22.54 6.49
C VAL A 98 18.60 23.14 5.28
N GLN A 99 18.21 22.31 4.33
CA GLN A 99 17.50 22.74 3.13
C GLN A 99 16.64 21.59 2.57
N ALA A 100 15.35 21.85 2.32
CA ALA A 100 14.48 20.99 1.52
C ALA A 100 14.77 21.21 0.02
N PRO A 101 14.46 20.23 -0.87
CA PRO A 101 14.66 20.41 -2.31
C PRO A 101 13.87 21.61 -2.85
N GLY A 102 14.56 22.64 -3.33
CA GLY A 102 13.93 23.87 -3.86
C GLY A 102 13.48 24.88 -2.78
N GLY A 103 13.80 24.63 -1.51
CA GLY A 103 13.38 25.47 -0.39
C GLY A 103 14.46 26.38 0.18
N VAL A 104 14.06 27.30 1.07
CA VAL A 104 14.97 28.23 1.78
C VAL A 104 16.04 27.50 2.60
N THR A 105 17.26 28.03 2.64
CA THR A 105 18.38 27.45 3.38
C THR A 105 18.49 28.01 4.80
N PHE A 106 18.56 27.14 5.80
CA PHE A 106 18.87 27.50 7.19
C PHE A 106 20.30 27.06 7.56
N ASN A 107 21.07 28.01 8.11
CA ASN A 107 22.37 27.77 8.75
C ASN A 107 22.17 27.80 10.27
N LEU A 108 22.02 26.63 10.90
CA LEU A 108 21.91 26.50 12.35
C LEU A 108 23.29 26.50 12.99
N ILE A 109 23.60 27.53 13.77
CA ILE A 109 24.89 27.75 14.43
C ILE A 109 24.75 27.34 15.90
N SER A 110 25.12 26.10 16.20
CA SER A 110 24.90 25.51 17.53
C SER A 110 25.91 25.93 18.58
N ASP A 111 25.41 26.19 19.79
CA ASP A 111 26.22 26.46 20.99
C ASP A 111 27.21 25.31 21.30
N PRO A 112 28.46 25.59 21.70
CA PRO A 112 29.48 24.57 21.93
C PRO A 112 29.09 23.49 22.97
N GLY A 113 28.73 22.30 22.48
CA GLY A 113 28.38 21.14 23.33
C GLY A 113 26.89 21.03 23.70
N MET A 114 26.02 21.67 22.94
CA MET A 114 24.56 21.50 22.97
C MET A 114 24.12 20.02 22.86
N ASP A 115 22.96 19.66 23.42
CA ASP A 115 22.41 18.30 23.35
C ASP A 115 22.03 17.95 21.91
N GLN A 116 22.51 16.81 21.40
CA GLN A 116 22.27 16.42 20.01
C GLN A 116 20.79 16.31 19.67
N ARG A 117 19.93 15.90 20.62
CA ARG A 117 18.48 15.79 20.36
C ARG A 117 17.82 17.15 20.19
N ALA A 118 18.32 18.17 20.90
CA ALA A 118 17.88 19.54 20.71
C ALA A 118 18.36 20.09 19.35
N ILE A 119 19.58 19.75 18.94
CA ILE A 119 20.08 20.06 17.59
C ILE A 119 19.19 19.41 16.52
N ASP A 120 18.93 18.10 16.64
CA ASP A 120 18.11 17.35 15.68
C ASP A 120 16.67 17.90 15.62
N GLY A 121 16.09 18.27 16.77
CA GLY A 121 14.78 18.93 16.82
C GLY A 121 14.74 20.33 16.18
N PHE A 122 15.82 21.11 16.29
CA PHE A 122 15.96 22.38 15.54
C PHE A 122 16.14 22.14 14.03
N VAL A 123 16.80 21.05 13.62
CA VAL A 123 16.90 20.64 12.21
C VAL A 123 15.53 20.27 11.66
N ASP A 124 14.77 19.43 12.37
CA ASP A 124 13.41 19.06 11.99
C ASP A 124 12.49 20.31 11.91
N ALA A 125 12.61 21.25 12.86
CA ALA A 125 11.84 22.50 12.84
C ALA A 125 12.23 23.45 11.68
N ALA A 126 13.51 23.53 11.34
CA ALA A 126 13.97 24.30 10.18
C ALA A 126 13.51 23.65 8.86
N LEU A 127 13.44 22.31 8.79
CA LEU A 127 12.85 21.59 7.65
C LEU A 127 11.36 21.89 7.48
N LEU A 128 10.60 22.07 8.57
CA LEU A 128 9.17 22.40 8.51
C LEU A 128 8.90 23.72 7.77
N TRP A 129 9.77 24.72 7.91
CA TRP A 129 9.71 25.98 7.16
C TRP A 129 10.38 25.89 5.78
N SER A 130 11.51 25.18 5.69
CA SER A 130 12.27 25.03 4.44
C SER A 130 11.46 24.31 3.35
N GLN A 131 10.56 23.40 3.70
CA GLN A 131 9.66 22.74 2.74
C GLN A 131 8.47 23.62 2.28
N ILE A 132 8.25 24.78 2.90
CA ILE A 132 7.13 25.70 2.61
C ILE A 132 7.61 26.83 1.71
N PHE A 133 8.69 27.52 2.09
CA PHE A 133 9.19 28.71 1.40
C PHE A 133 10.26 28.41 0.37
N THR A 134 10.16 29.03 -0.81
CA THR A 134 11.01 28.78 -2.00
C THR A 134 12.09 29.83 -2.25
N ASP A 135 12.19 30.86 -1.41
CA ASP A 135 13.20 31.90 -1.50
C ASP A 135 14.63 31.34 -1.49
N ASP A 136 15.44 31.69 -2.51
CA ASP A 136 16.86 31.32 -2.62
C ASP A 136 17.74 32.17 -1.69
N VAL A 137 17.42 32.13 -0.39
CA VAL A 137 18.08 32.88 0.68
C VAL A 137 18.66 31.96 1.75
N THR A 138 19.58 32.51 2.55
CA THR A 138 20.25 31.80 3.64
C THR A 138 20.01 32.51 4.97
N ILE A 139 19.30 31.83 5.87
CA ILE A 139 18.91 32.34 7.19
C ILE A 139 19.83 31.74 8.25
N ASN A 140 20.59 32.59 8.95
CA ASN A 140 21.58 32.17 9.94
C ASN A 140 20.99 32.31 11.36
N LEU A 141 20.86 31.18 12.06
CA LEU A 141 20.23 31.12 13.39
C LEU A 141 21.25 30.62 14.42
N ASP A 142 21.58 31.43 15.43
CA ASP A 142 22.31 30.95 16.60
C ASP A 142 21.35 30.13 17.48
N ILE A 143 21.64 28.85 17.72
CA ILE A 143 20.78 27.95 18.51
C ILE A 143 21.46 27.47 19.80
N GLY A 144 20.71 27.49 20.91
CA GLY A 144 21.19 27.11 22.23
C GLY A 144 20.21 26.24 23.02
N PHE A 145 20.76 25.43 23.94
CA PHE A 145 19.98 24.63 24.90
C PHE A 145 20.65 24.66 26.28
N SER A 146 20.08 25.41 27.23
CA SER A 146 20.72 25.68 28.52
C SER A 146 19.70 26.03 29.61
N VAL A 147 20.12 26.20 30.86
CA VAL A 147 19.21 26.53 31.98
C VAL A 147 18.78 28.01 31.88
N LEU A 148 17.50 28.24 31.57
CA LEU A 148 16.89 29.58 31.57
C LEU A 148 16.22 29.91 32.92
N ALA A 149 15.55 31.06 33.00
CA ALA A 149 14.78 31.46 34.17
C ALA A 149 13.57 30.53 34.41
N PRO A 150 13.09 30.38 35.66
CA PRO A 150 11.93 29.54 35.94
C PRO A 150 10.70 29.94 35.11
N ASN A 151 10.01 28.93 34.57
CA ASN A 151 8.83 29.07 33.69
C ASN A 151 9.11 29.65 32.28
N VAL A 152 10.37 29.86 31.88
CA VAL A 152 10.73 30.27 30.52
C VAL A 152 11.05 29.02 29.70
N LEU A 153 10.20 28.68 28.72
CA LEU A 153 10.41 27.56 27.80
C LEU A 153 11.57 27.85 26.85
N GLY A 154 11.52 29.00 26.20
CA GLY A 154 12.55 29.52 25.31
C GLY A 154 12.70 31.03 25.42
N GLN A 155 13.73 31.54 24.76
CA GLN A 155 13.89 32.94 24.43
C GLN A 155 14.37 33.03 22.97
N ALA A 156 13.73 33.88 22.18
CA ALA A 156 14.22 34.28 20.87
C ALA A 156 14.53 35.78 20.84
N SER A 157 15.42 36.16 19.92
CA SER A 157 15.66 37.55 19.56
C SER A 157 16.05 37.62 18.09
N SER A 158 15.36 38.45 17.32
CA SER A 158 15.60 38.65 15.89
C SER A 158 16.45 39.90 15.65
N SER A 159 17.29 39.87 14.61
CA SER A 159 17.97 41.04 14.05
C SER A 159 17.02 41.73 13.06
N SER A 160 16.90 43.05 13.15
CA SER A 160 16.14 43.87 12.19
C SER A 160 16.99 44.97 11.56
N ILE A 161 16.48 45.53 10.46
CA ILE A 161 16.95 46.77 9.86
C ILE A 161 15.76 47.71 9.67
N SER A 162 15.99 49.02 9.83
CA SER A 162 14.99 50.04 9.53
C SER A 162 15.19 50.56 8.10
N THR A 163 14.12 50.57 7.30
CA THR A 163 14.10 51.00 5.90
C THR A 163 12.98 52.01 5.65
N SER A 164 13.02 52.77 4.55
CA SER A 164 11.89 53.66 4.21
C SER A 164 10.70 52.84 3.73
N TYR A 165 9.48 53.30 4.03
CA TYR A 165 8.25 52.64 3.58
C TYR A 165 8.20 52.50 2.05
N SER A 166 8.70 53.48 1.30
CA SER A 166 8.78 53.39 -0.16
C SER A 166 9.73 52.31 -0.66
N ASP A 167 10.90 52.12 -0.01
CA ASP A 167 11.84 51.08 -0.40
C ASP A 167 11.28 49.69 -0.06
N PHE A 168 10.61 49.54 1.09
CA PHE A 168 9.88 48.32 1.47
C PHE A 168 8.73 48.01 0.50
N TYR A 169 7.86 48.98 0.22
CA TYR A 169 6.72 48.80 -0.70
C TYR A 169 7.20 48.36 -2.09
N MET A 170 8.26 48.99 -2.60
CA MET A 170 8.82 48.62 -3.91
C MET A 170 9.40 47.20 -3.91
N ALA A 171 10.10 46.81 -2.84
CA ALA A 171 10.62 45.45 -2.70
C ALA A 171 9.49 44.41 -2.69
N LEU A 172 8.42 44.66 -1.93
CA LEU A 172 7.26 43.76 -1.85
C LEU A 172 6.44 43.72 -3.16
N ASP A 173 6.29 44.84 -3.88
CA ASP A 173 5.59 44.90 -5.19
C ASP A 173 6.36 44.19 -6.32
N ASP A 174 7.69 44.15 -6.23
CA ASP A 174 8.58 43.41 -7.14
C ASP A 174 8.68 41.90 -6.79
N ASP A 175 8.34 41.48 -5.56
CA ASP A 175 8.49 40.10 -5.04
C ASP A 175 7.24 39.21 -5.16
N ARG A 176 6.06 39.78 -5.44
CA ARG A 176 4.78 39.04 -5.52
C ARG A 176 4.86 37.78 -6.41
N THR A 177 4.46 36.63 -5.85
CA THR A 177 4.30 35.38 -6.59
C THR A 177 2.87 34.84 -6.56
N THR A 178 2.06 35.23 -5.59
CA THR A 178 0.69 34.72 -5.40
C THR A 178 -0.41 35.77 -5.63
N LEU A 179 -1.66 35.31 -5.76
CA LEU A 179 -2.84 36.18 -5.83
C LEU A 179 -3.09 36.91 -4.51
N GLU A 180 -2.64 36.33 -3.40
CA GLU A 180 -2.72 36.89 -2.07
C GLU A 180 -1.73 38.06 -1.89
N ASP A 181 -0.52 37.97 -2.46
CA ASP A 181 0.43 39.10 -2.51
C ASP A 181 -0.11 40.26 -3.37
N ASP A 182 -0.72 39.92 -4.51
CA ASP A 182 -1.38 40.89 -5.39
C ASP A 182 -2.51 41.64 -4.66
N ALA A 183 -3.25 40.95 -3.78
CA ALA A 183 -4.25 41.56 -2.91
C ALA A 183 -3.62 42.41 -1.78
N ALA A 184 -2.59 41.87 -1.11
CA ALA A 184 -1.87 42.53 -0.04
C ALA A 184 -1.25 43.85 -0.51
N VAL A 185 -0.43 43.83 -1.57
CA VAL A 185 0.20 45.04 -2.13
C VAL A 185 -0.85 46.03 -2.65
N ALA A 186 -1.94 45.56 -3.26
CA ALA A 186 -3.05 46.42 -3.66
C ALA A 186 -3.83 47.05 -2.48
N SER A 187 -3.64 46.53 -1.26
CA SER A 187 -4.21 47.09 -0.04
C SER A 187 -3.34 48.16 0.64
N LEU A 188 -2.05 48.22 0.28
CA LEU A 188 -1.07 49.13 0.86
C LEU A 188 -1.08 50.53 0.20
N SER A 189 -0.54 51.52 0.92
CA SER A 189 -0.38 52.89 0.43
C SER A 189 0.69 52.96 -0.67
N THR A 190 0.36 53.53 -1.83
CA THR A 190 1.34 53.84 -2.89
C THR A 190 2.14 55.12 -2.61
N GLY A 191 2.01 55.70 -1.42
CA GLY A 191 2.73 56.89 -0.97
C GLY A 191 4.14 56.58 -0.43
N SER A 192 4.73 57.57 0.23
CA SER A 192 5.94 57.38 1.04
C SER A 192 5.64 57.22 2.54
N THR A 193 4.36 57.10 2.87
CA THR A 193 3.81 57.01 4.23
C THR A 193 2.55 56.14 4.20
N PHE A 194 2.21 55.57 5.35
CA PHE A 194 0.93 54.91 5.64
C PHE A 194 0.23 55.66 6.78
N ASP A 195 -1.07 55.43 6.96
CA ASP A 195 -1.85 56.05 8.05
C ASP A 195 -2.10 54.99 9.14
N MET A 196 -1.96 55.34 10.41
CA MET A 196 -2.18 54.39 11.51
C MET A 196 -3.05 54.95 12.64
N LEU A 197 -3.76 54.07 13.34
CA LEU A 197 -4.42 54.39 14.60
C LEU A 197 -3.42 54.19 15.75
N LEU A 198 -3.16 55.24 16.52
CA LEU A 198 -2.14 55.29 17.57
C LEU A 198 -2.73 55.72 18.92
N ASN A 199 -2.13 55.27 20.02
CA ASN A 199 -2.41 55.71 21.39
C ASN A 199 -1.11 55.65 22.22
N HIS A 200 -1.16 56.04 23.49
CA HIS A 200 -0.05 55.92 24.45
C HIS A 200 1.26 56.64 24.07
N VAL A 201 1.16 57.79 23.39
CA VAL A 201 2.30 58.67 23.06
C VAL A 201 2.20 60.05 23.71
N SER A 202 3.33 60.60 24.15
CA SER A 202 3.44 61.80 24.99
C SER A 202 3.00 63.11 24.32
N ASN A 203 2.96 63.14 22.99
CA ASN A 203 2.53 64.27 22.17
C ASN A 203 1.13 64.09 21.55
N SER A 204 0.39 63.05 21.96
CA SER A 204 -0.98 62.79 21.50
C SER A 204 -1.86 64.06 21.51
N PRO A 205 -2.69 64.28 20.48
CA PRO A 205 -3.64 65.41 20.45
C PRO A 205 -4.77 65.27 21.50
N GLU A 206 -4.95 64.08 22.06
CA GLU A 206 -6.02 63.76 23.00
C GLU A 206 -5.68 64.10 24.46
N THR A 207 -6.72 64.29 25.28
CA THR A 207 -6.54 64.64 26.71
C THR A 207 -6.25 63.43 27.61
N ASP A 208 -6.57 62.23 27.13
CA ASP A 208 -6.31 60.96 27.78
C ASP A 208 -5.51 60.11 26.79
N LEU A 209 -4.26 59.77 27.14
CA LEU A 209 -3.30 59.16 26.21
C LEU A 209 -3.73 57.76 25.74
N ALA A 210 -4.62 57.10 26.49
CA ALA A 210 -5.23 55.83 26.07
C ALA A 210 -6.25 55.99 24.92
N THR A 211 -6.64 57.23 24.58
CA THR A 211 -7.62 57.51 23.51
C THR A 211 -6.96 57.36 22.15
N PRO A 212 -7.45 56.47 21.27
CA PRO A 212 -6.91 56.34 19.93
C PRO A 212 -7.15 57.58 19.08
N PHE A 213 -6.14 57.97 18.30
CA PHE A 213 -6.22 59.01 17.27
C PHE A 213 -5.58 58.49 15.97
N VAL A 214 -5.92 59.11 14.83
CA VAL A 214 -5.26 58.82 13.55
C VAL A 214 -3.98 59.64 13.48
N ASP A 215 -2.88 58.95 13.20
CA ASP A 215 -1.58 59.47 12.86
C ASP A 215 -1.41 59.39 11.33
N ASP A 216 -1.37 60.55 10.68
CA ASP A 216 -1.32 60.77 9.22
C ASP A 216 -0.29 61.84 8.81
N ASP A 217 0.66 62.16 9.69
CA ASP A 217 1.44 63.40 9.60
C ASP A 217 2.72 63.30 8.72
N GLY A 218 3.18 62.08 8.47
CA GLY A 218 4.34 61.77 7.63
C GLY A 218 5.70 61.74 8.34
N ASP A 219 5.75 61.68 9.67
CA ASP A 219 6.99 61.55 10.44
C ASP A 219 7.64 60.15 10.38
N ALA A 220 8.62 59.89 11.24
CA ALA A 220 9.45 58.69 11.19
C ALA A 220 8.67 57.39 11.44
N ASN A 221 7.62 57.37 12.28
CA ASN A 221 6.92 56.13 12.63
C ASN A 221 6.06 55.57 11.48
N ASN A 222 5.52 56.46 10.64
CA ASN A 222 4.57 56.18 9.57
C ASN A 222 5.21 56.29 8.17
N SER A 223 6.52 56.56 8.11
CA SER A 223 7.36 56.55 6.90
C SER A 223 8.53 55.54 6.92
N THR A 224 8.70 54.81 8.03
CA THR A 224 9.76 53.80 8.24
C THR A 224 9.13 52.43 8.53
N ILE A 225 9.78 51.36 8.10
CA ILE A 225 9.45 49.97 8.49
C ILE A 225 10.69 49.37 9.16
N ASP A 226 10.49 48.70 10.30
CA ASP A 226 11.51 47.86 10.92
C ASP A 226 11.27 46.40 10.52
N ILE A 227 12.17 45.85 9.71
CA ILE A 227 12.02 44.55 9.08
C ILE A 227 13.11 43.59 9.54
N ASN A 228 12.73 42.37 9.91
CA ASN A 228 13.68 41.31 10.24
C ASN A 228 14.67 41.09 9.10
N THR A 229 15.94 40.84 9.42
CA THR A 229 16.96 40.62 8.39
C THR A 229 16.67 39.39 7.54
N ALA A 230 15.95 38.39 8.08
CA ALA A 230 15.47 37.25 7.31
C ALA A 230 14.47 37.65 6.22
N THR A 231 13.38 38.34 6.56
CA THR A 231 12.38 38.84 5.60
C THR A 231 13.01 39.83 4.61
N ALA A 232 13.91 40.70 5.09
CA ALA A 232 14.64 41.63 4.24
C ALA A 232 15.56 40.94 3.21
N LYS A 233 16.02 39.71 3.45
CA LYS A 233 16.73 38.90 2.45
C LYS A 233 15.77 38.35 1.40
N ALA A 234 14.60 37.85 1.79
CA ALA A 234 13.59 37.29 0.89
C ALA A 234 13.17 38.33 -0.15
N ILE A 235 12.65 39.49 0.29
CA ILE A 235 12.26 40.62 -0.59
C ILE A 235 13.45 41.39 -1.21
N GLY A 236 14.69 40.90 -1.08
CA GLY A 236 15.87 41.48 -1.74
C GLY A 236 16.37 42.84 -1.24
N LEU A 237 15.90 43.35 -0.10
CA LEU A 237 16.47 44.54 0.57
C LEU A 237 17.88 44.29 1.14
N LEU A 238 18.17 43.04 1.50
CA LEU A 238 19.49 42.54 1.87
C LEU A 238 19.99 41.50 0.86
N ALA A 239 21.30 41.23 0.87
CA ALA A 239 21.86 40.16 0.06
C ALA A 239 21.37 38.80 0.57
N ALA A 240 20.78 37.99 -0.31
CA ALA A 240 20.23 36.66 -0.03
C ALA A 240 21.13 35.76 0.85
N ASN A 241 22.46 35.89 0.71
CA ASN A 241 23.46 35.13 1.45
C ASN A 241 24.29 35.98 2.44
N ASP A 242 23.74 37.07 2.99
CA ASP A 242 24.41 37.83 4.04
C ASP A 242 24.69 36.94 5.27
N SER A 243 25.94 36.96 5.71
CA SER A 243 26.48 36.12 6.79
C SER A 243 26.15 36.61 8.22
N ALA A 244 25.42 37.72 8.36
CA ALA A 244 24.93 38.17 9.67
C ALA A 244 23.95 37.14 10.27
N VAL A 245 23.94 37.06 11.61
CA VAL A 245 22.98 36.24 12.36
C VAL A 245 21.62 36.93 12.32
N ASP A 246 20.62 36.24 11.79
CA ASP A 246 19.27 36.77 11.62
C ASP A 246 18.43 36.63 12.89
N ALA A 247 18.66 35.59 13.69
CA ALA A 247 18.12 35.49 15.04
C ALA A 247 18.97 34.58 15.94
N SER A 248 18.76 34.71 17.25
CA SER A 248 19.28 33.80 18.26
C SER A 248 18.12 33.18 19.03
N ILE A 249 18.07 31.86 19.14
CA ILE A 249 17.03 31.11 19.84
C ILE A 249 17.68 30.21 20.90
N THR A 250 17.21 30.24 22.14
CA THR A 250 17.70 29.36 23.21
C THR A 250 16.54 28.73 23.96
N PHE A 251 16.53 27.40 24.04
CA PHE A 251 15.55 26.67 24.83
C PHE A 251 16.07 26.23 26.20
N SER A 252 15.15 26.09 27.14
CA SER A 252 15.42 25.75 28.53
C SER A 252 15.61 24.25 28.72
N SER A 253 16.78 23.85 29.22
CA SER A 253 17.10 22.46 29.51
C SER A 253 16.42 21.89 30.77
N GLU A 254 15.60 22.69 31.46
CA GLU A 254 14.88 22.29 32.69
C GLU A 254 13.49 21.68 32.43
N PHE A 255 13.02 21.69 31.18
CA PHE A 255 11.72 21.15 30.80
C PHE A 255 11.81 19.72 30.22
N SER A 256 10.68 19.02 30.29
CA SER A 256 10.52 17.67 29.75
C SER A 256 10.13 17.78 28.27
N TRP A 257 11.11 17.70 27.39
CA TRP A 257 10.95 17.88 25.94
C TRP A 257 10.80 16.55 25.22
N ASP A 258 9.96 16.53 24.19
CA ASP A 258 9.94 15.53 23.13
C ASP A 258 10.60 16.13 21.88
N PHE A 259 11.50 15.40 21.26
CA PHE A 259 12.38 15.92 20.21
C PHE A 259 12.03 15.37 18.81
N ASP A 260 11.00 14.52 18.71
CA ASP A 260 10.56 13.92 17.46
C ASP A 260 9.03 14.01 17.36
N GLN A 261 8.52 14.54 16.25
CA GLN A 261 7.08 14.57 15.96
C GLN A 261 6.59 13.30 15.24
N ARG A 262 7.51 12.48 14.70
CA ARG A 262 7.21 11.39 13.76
C ARG A 262 6.60 10.16 14.43
N ASP A 263 6.86 9.92 15.72
CA ASP A 263 6.19 8.91 16.55
C ASP A 263 5.06 9.48 17.43
N GLY A 264 4.91 10.81 17.45
CA GLY A 264 3.85 11.55 18.13
C GLY A 264 4.19 11.91 19.57
N ILE A 265 3.75 13.09 20.01
CA ILE A 265 4.21 13.68 21.27
C ILE A 265 3.75 12.87 22.50
N ASN A 266 4.70 12.53 23.36
CA ASN A 266 4.42 11.83 24.61
C ASN A 266 3.58 12.69 25.57
N SER A 267 2.53 12.09 26.14
CA SER A 267 1.62 12.70 27.15
C SER A 267 2.24 13.30 28.42
N THR A 268 3.56 13.28 28.55
CA THR A 268 4.33 13.88 29.67
C THR A 268 5.47 14.79 29.21
N GLN A 269 5.60 15.05 27.90
CA GLN A 269 6.62 15.88 27.28
C GLN A 269 5.97 16.97 26.40
N LEU A 270 6.66 18.11 26.27
CA LEU A 270 6.28 19.21 25.38
C LEU A 270 6.95 19.03 24.01
N ASP A 271 6.27 19.43 22.95
CA ASP A 271 6.76 19.37 21.56
C ASP A 271 7.91 20.37 21.33
N PHE A 272 9.15 19.90 21.32
CA PHE A 272 10.32 20.76 21.08
C PHE A 272 10.35 21.25 19.63
N VAL A 273 9.99 20.42 18.66
CA VAL A 273 10.04 20.75 17.23
C VAL A 273 8.99 21.81 16.92
N GLY A 274 7.78 21.67 17.48
CA GLY A 274 6.70 22.63 17.36
C GLY A 274 7.04 24.00 17.96
N VAL A 275 7.57 24.02 19.19
CA VAL A 275 7.99 25.29 19.82
C VAL A 275 9.23 25.88 19.11
N ALA A 276 10.14 25.05 18.59
CA ALA A 276 11.26 25.51 17.76
C ALA A 276 10.77 26.16 16.45
N ALA A 277 9.77 25.57 15.79
CA ALA A 277 9.19 26.13 14.57
C ALA A 277 8.47 27.46 14.85
N HIS A 278 7.77 27.59 15.99
CA HIS A 278 7.20 28.85 16.45
C HIS A 278 8.26 29.96 16.59
N GLU A 279 9.36 29.71 17.34
CA GLU A 279 10.41 30.72 17.54
C GLU A 279 11.14 31.07 16.23
N ILE A 280 11.27 30.11 15.30
CA ILE A 280 11.76 30.39 13.93
C ILE A 280 10.79 31.32 13.19
N GLY A 281 9.46 31.20 13.40
CA GLY A 281 8.48 32.13 12.83
C GLY A 281 8.72 33.59 13.24
N HIS A 282 9.10 33.86 14.48
CA HIS A 282 9.52 35.20 14.92
C HIS A 282 10.84 35.64 14.27
N ALA A 283 11.77 34.73 13.97
CA ALA A 283 12.98 35.04 13.19
C ALA A 283 12.64 35.45 11.75
N LEU A 284 11.70 34.73 11.12
CA LEU A 284 11.25 34.93 9.74
C LEU A 284 10.37 36.19 9.55
N GLY A 285 9.92 36.86 10.61
CA GLY A 285 9.25 38.17 10.52
C GLY A 285 7.85 38.24 11.11
N PHE A 286 7.37 37.20 11.78
CA PHE A 286 6.10 37.26 12.52
C PHE A 286 6.29 38.04 13.83
N VAL A 287 6.39 39.36 13.72
CA VAL A 287 6.62 40.30 14.82
C VAL A 287 5.69 41.51 14.70
N SER A 288 5.47 42.23 15.80
CA SER A 288 4.65 43.43 15.84
C SER A 288 5.34 44.52 16.63
N GLY A 289 5.40 45.73 16.07
CA GLY A 289 5.92 46.91 16.74
C GLY A 289 5.08 47.32 17.95
N VAL A 290 3.81 46.91 18.00
CA VAL A 290 2.88 47.23 19.10
C VAL A 290 3.37 46.67 20.44
N ASP A 291 4.20 45.62 20.46
CA ASP A 291 4.88 45.16 21.68
C ASP A 291 5.78 46.24 22.28
N THR A 292 6.47 47.02 21.44
CA THR A 292 7.33 48.12 21.91
C THR A 292 6.50 49.26 22.50
N LEU A 293 5.35 49.58 21.89
CA LEU A 293 4.40 50.57 22.40
C LEU A 293 3.77 50.13 23.73
N ASP A 294 3.27 48.90 23.81
CA ASP A 294 2.61 48.30 24.98
C ASP A 294 3.55 48.25 26.20
N TYR A 295 4.85 48.00 25.99
CA TYR A 295 5.85 48.02 27.07
C TYR A 295 6.38 49.40 27.45
N ASN A 296 6.32 50.41 26.56
CA ASN A 296 6.92 51.73 26.78
C ASN A 296 5.93 52.90 26.58
N PRO A 297 4.74 52.86 27.19
CA PRO A 297 3.68 53.85 26.99
C PRO A 297 4.02 55.23 27.57
N ASP A 298 3.33 56.24 27.07
CA ASP A 298 3.12 57.59 27.62
C ASP A 298 4.36 58.51 27.77
N ASP A 299 5.59 57.97 27.77
CA ASP A 299 6.84 58.73 28.02
C ASP A 299 7.58 59.20 26.73
N PHE A 300 7.24 58.66 25.56
CA PHE A 300 7.93 58.89 24.26
C PHE A 300 7.04 59.65 23.26
N MET A 301 7.62 60.32 22.26
CA MET A 301 6.86 60.87 21.12
C MET A 301 6.52 59.79 20.10
N ASP A 302 5.48 60.02 19.30
CA ASP A 302 5.14 59.20 18.11
C ASP A 302 6.35 58.95 17.20
N ASP A 303 7.10 60.00 16.84
CA ASP A 303 8.30 59.91 15.98
C ASP A 303 9.46 59.09 16.55
N GLU A 304 9.41 58.69 17.84
CA GLU A 304 10.38 57.79 18.47
C GLU A 304 10.02 56.30 18.27
N PHE A 305 8.82 55.97 17.80
CA PHE A 305 8.29 54.60 17.62
C PHE A 305 8.46 54.06 16.20
N ILE A 306 9.68 54.08 15.66
CA ILE A 306 10.01 53.61 14.30
C ILE A 306 9.99 52.08 14.10
N TYR A 307 9.19 51.34 14.88
CA TYR A 307 9.21 49.88 15.00
C TYR A 307 8.05 49.17 14.29
N VAL A 308 7.31 49.84 13.39
CA VAL A 308 6.22 49.21 12.65
C VAL A 308 6.77 48.08 11.79
N ALA A 309 6.29 46.87 12.04
CA ALA A 309 6.74 45.66 11.34
C ALA A 309 5.92 45.42 10.06
N PRO A 310 6.42 44.67 9.06
CA PRO A 310 5.65 44.30 7.87
C PRO A 310 4.27 43.70 8.17
N LEU A 311 4.16 42.85 9.21
CA LEU A 311 2.91 42.23 9.63
C LEU A 311 1.89 43.23 10.21
N ASP A 312 2.35 44.34 10.81
CA ASP A 312 1.48 45.40 11.33
C ASP A 312 0.71 46.11 10.20
N LEU A 313 1.23 46.11 8.98
CA LEU A 313 0.57 46.72 7.82
C LEU A 313 -0.77 46.02 7.47
N PHE A 314 -0.95 44.79 7.94
CA PHE A 314 -2.16 43.99 7.74
C PHE A 314 -3.01 43.86 9.02
N ARG A 315 -2.69 44.62 10.08
CA ARG A 315 -3.39 44.66 11.36
C ARG A 315 -4.45 45.76 11.36
N TYR A 316 -5.72 45.38 11.49
CA TYR A 316 -6.86 46.30 11.49
C TYR A 316 -7.79 46.11 12.70
N SER A 317 -8.69 47.04 12.93
CA SER A 317 -9.85 46.84 13.81
C SER A 317 -11.12 47.45 13.23
N THR A 318 -12.27 47.15 13.85
CA THR A 318 -13.54 47.81 13.52
C THR A 318 -13.49 49.34 13.70
N GLN A 319 -12.54 49.87 14.48
CA GLN A 319 -12.34 51.30 14.63
C GLN A 319 -11.43 51.88 13.54
N SER A 320 -10.29 51.27 13.24
CA SER A 320 -9.38 51.81 12.21
C SER A 320 -10.08 51.82 10.82
N ALA A 321 -10.79 50.75 10.48
CA ALA A 321 -11.63 50.65 9.29
C ALA A 321 -12.86 51.61 9.29
N ALA A 322 -13.20 52.22 10.43
CA ALA A 322 -14.24 53.23 10.53
C ALA A 322 -13.71 54.67 10.43
N GLU A 323 -12.44 54.90 10.78
CA GLU A 323 -11.75 56.19 10.54
C GLU A 323 -11.39 56.34 9.05
N GLY A 324 -10.94 55.27 8.38
CA GLY A 324 -10.58 55.29 6.97
C GLY A 324 -10.27 53.93 6.35
N SER A 325 -10.20 53.88 5.02
CA SER A 325 -9.71 52.70 4.29
C SER A 325 -8.19 52.69 4.33
N GLY A 326 -7.58 51.56 4.67
CA GLY A 326 -6.12 51.40 4.71
C GLY A 326 -5.46 51.94 5.98
N ILE A 327 -6.23 52.43 6.96
CA ILE A 327 -5.70 52.83 8.27
C ILE A 327 -5.50 51.58 9.12
N ILE A 328 -4.24 51.27 9.43
CA ILE A 328 -3.87 50.13 10.29
C ILE A 328 -4.17 50.45 11.76
N ASP A 329 -4.27 49.44 12.63
CA ASP A 329 -4.51 49.63 14.05
C ASP A 329 -3.29 49.22 14.90
N TRP A 330 -2.39 50.18 15.12
CA TRP A 330 -1.15 50.01 15.86
C TRP A 330 -1.29 50.34 17.36
N THR A 331 -2.52 50.38 17.88
CA THR A 331 -2.77 50.72 19.29
C THR A 331 -2.50 49.57 20.27
N ALA A 332 -1.96 49.93 21.43
CA ALA A 332 -1.90 49.07 22.61
C ALA A 332 -3.20 49.23 23.42
N ASP A 333 -4.18 48.35 23.19
CA ASP A 333 -5.40 48.23 24.00
C ASP A 333 -6.15 46.91 23.79
N ALA A 334 -7.16 46.66 24.63
CA ALA A 334 -8.00 45.45 24.59
C ALA A 334 -9.06 45.41 23.46
N ARG A 335 -9.05 46.31 22.47
CA ARG A 335 -9.94 46.19 21.29
C ARG A 335 -9.41 45.09 20.37
N PHE A 336 -10.29 44.22 19.89
CA PHE A 336 -9.92 43.15 18.96
C PHE A 336 -9.22 43.73 17.71
N LYS A 337 -8.03 43.20 17.44
CA LYS A 337 -7.25 43.44 16.22
C LYS A 337 -7.35 42.19 15.33
N TYR A 338 -7.40 42.37 14.02
CA TYR A 338 -7.52 41.29 13.05
C TYR A 338 -6.63 41.46 11.82
N PHE A 339 -6.26 40.33 11.23
CA PHE A 339 -5.51 40.23 9.98
C PHE A 339 -6.44 40.41 8.78
N SER A 340 -6.03 41.21 7.79
CA SER A 340 -6.81 41.54 6.60
C SER A 340 -5.92 41.92 5.42
N LEU A 341 -6.26 41.42 4.23
CA LEU A 341 -5.58 41.73 2.96
C LEU A 341 -6.38 42.71 2.07
N ASP A 342 -7.48 43.26 2.57
CA ASP A 342 -8.41 44.08 1.78
C ASP A 342 -8.79 45.40 2.47
N ASN A 343 -7.79 46.13 2.98
CA ASN A 343 -7.96 47.41 3.70
C ASN A 343 -8.86 47.27 4.96
N GLY A 344 -8.78 46.14 5.66
CA GLY A 344 -9.56 45.90 6.88
C GLY A 344 -11.04 45.57 6.66
N GLN A 345 -11.48 45.25 5.43
CA GLN A 345 -12.89 44.91 5.16
C GLN A 345 -13.24 43.48 5.60
N THR A 346 -12.31 42.55 5.48
CA THR A 346 -12.42 41.16 5.98
C THR A 346 -11.54 40.93 7.20
N SER A 347 -12.01 40.07 8.11
CA SER A 347 -11.27 39.61 9.29
C SER A 347 -10.92 38.14 9.06
N LEU A 348 -9.68 37.88 8.64
CA LEU A 348 -9.18 36.53 8.35
C LEU A 348 -8.83 35.79 9.65
N ALA A 349 -8.17 36.47 10.57
CA ALA A 349 -7.75 35.96 11.87
C ALA A 349 -7.70 37.05 12.93
N LEU A 350 -7.66 36.68 14.21
CA LEU A 350 -7.48 37.62 15.33
C LEU A 350 -6.03 37.62 15.80
N PHE A 351 -5.49 38.80 16.05
CA PHE A 351 -4.20 38.97 16.73
C PHE A 351 -4.39 39.08 18.25
N SER A 352 -3.33 38.73 19.00
CA SER A 352 -3.17 39.17 20.39
C SER A 352 -2.98 40.69 20.46
N THR A 353 -3.46 41.33 21.51
CA THR A 353 -3.68 42.79 21.53
C THR A 353 -2.76 43.57 22.48
N GLY A 354 -1.81 42.90 23.13
CA GLY A 354 -0.80 43.51 24.01
C GLY A 354 -0.80 42.90 25.41
N SER A 355 0.37 42.89 26.05
CA SER A 355 0.61 42.24 27.33
C SER A 355 0.28 43.11 28.54
N VAL A 356 0.35 44.44 28.40
CA VAL A 356 0.14 45.44 29.46
C VAL A 356 -1.26 46.05 29.38
N PHE A 357 -1.68 46.48 28.19
CA PHE A 357 -2.98 47.16 27.95
C PHE A 357 -3.98 46.31 27.15
N GLY A 358 -3.52 45.22 26.56
CA GLY A 358 -4.32 44.31 25.75
C GLY A 358 -4.94 43.14 26.52
N ASP A 359 -4.81 41.95 25.94
CA ASP A 359 -5.36 40.68 26.44
C ASP A 359 -4.39 39.87 27.31
N GLY A 360 -3.15 40.33 27.49
CA GLY A 360 -2.14 39.72 28.36
C GLY A 360 -1.04 38.95 27.63
N TYR A 361 -1.10 38.91 26.29
CA TYR A 361 -0.10 38.28 25.42
C TYR A 361 0.52 39.29 24.47
N GLN A 362 1.73 39.00 23.99
CA GLN A 362 2.47 39.86 23.08
C GLN A 362 1.72 40.05 21.75
N ALA A 363 1.78 41.25 21.21
CA ALA A 363 1.12 41.63 19.96
C ALA A 363 1.68 40.88 18.73
N SER A 364 2.93 40.39 18.80
CA SER A 364 3.60 39.53 17.83
C SER A 364 3.00 38.13 17.64
N HIS A 365 1.72 37.92 17.96
CA HIS A 365 1.08 36.60 17.96
C HIS A 365 -0.34 36.61 17.42
N TRP A 366 -0.79 35.45 16.97
CA TRP A 366 -2.21 35.13 16.88
C TRP A 366 -2.89 35.24 18.25
N LYS A 367 -4.21 35.26 18.25
CA LYS A 367 -4.99 35.24 19.49
C LYS A 367 -5.04 33.82 20.07
N ASP A 368 -4.56 33.72 21.31
CA ASP A 368 -4.55 32.52 22.18
C ASP A 368 -5.88 31.74 22.19
N ASP A 369 -5.77 30.42 22.42
CA ASP A 369 -6.89 29.49 22.62
C ASP A 369 -7.85 29.33 21.40
N LEU A 370 -7.44 29.76 20.20
CA LEU A 370 -8.26 29.64 18.98
C LEU A 370 -7.85 28.50 18.04
N GLY A 371 -6.65 27.92 18.19
CA GLY A 371 -6.15 26.82 17.34
C GLY A 371 -6.02 27.21 15.86
N ILE A 372 -5.64 28.46 15.59
CA ILE A 372 -5.59 29.06 14.25
C ILE A 372 -4.20 29.00 13.59
N GLY A 373 -3.14 28.73 14.34
CA GLY A 373 -1.79 28.61 13.80
C GLY A 373 -0.76 28.28 14.87
N ILE A 374 0.46 27.98 14.44
CA ILE A 374 1.62 27.73 15.30
C ILE A 374 2.05 29.00 16.03
N MET A 375 1.77 30.19 15.48
CA MET A 375 2.11 31.50 16.08
C MET A 375 1.11 31.94 17.19
N ASP A 376 0.47 30.97 17.86
CA ASP A 376 -0.30 31.16 19.09
C ASP A 376 0.66 31.40 20.28
N PRO A 377 0.39 32.36 21.19
CA PRO A 377 1.31 32.70 22.28
C PRO A 377 1.45 31.62 23.37
N THR A 378 0.66 30.54 23.32
CA THR A 378 0.84 29.40 24.22
C THR A 378 1.21 28.12 23.48
N ALA A 379 2.23 27.42 24.01
CA ALA A 379 2.57 26.09 23.55
C ALA A 379 1.53 25.06 24.04
N GLU A 380 1.23 24.08 23.18
CA GLU A 380 0.33 22.96 23.52
C GLU A 380 0.76 22.26 24.83
N PRO A 381 -0.19 21.80 25.67
CA PRO A 381 0.13 21.06 26.89
C PRO A 381 0.81 19.72 26.57
N PRO A 382 1.49 19.08 27.55
CA PRO A 382 2.22 17.84 27.30
C PRO A 382 1.40 16.74 26.62
N GLY A 383 1.90 16.25 25.47
CA GLY A 383 1.20 15.33 24.57
C GLY A 383 0.43 15.98 23.41
N GLY A 384 0.35 17.30 23.33
CA GLY A 384 -0.14 18.01 22.14
C GLY A 384 0.96 18.21 21.10
N LEU A 385 0.58 18.16 19.82
CA LEU A 385 1.43 18.37 18.66
C LEU A 385 1.12 19.75 18.08
N MET A 386 2.13 20.60 17.89
CA MET A 386 1.95 21.91 17.25
C MET A 386 2.22 21.81 15.74
N THR A 387 1.41 22.49 14.93
CA THR A 387 1.48 22.43 13.47
C THR A 387 1.34 23.82 12.84
N ILE A 388 2.17 24.12 11.85
CA ILE A 388 2.02 25.29 10.97
C ILE A 388 0.69 25.15 10.22
N SER A 389 -0.12 26.21 10.21
CA SER A 389 -1.42 26.26 9.51
C SER A 389 -1.34 27.06 8.21
N ASP A 390 -2.34 26.87 7.34
CA ASP A 390 -2.51 27.69 6.12
C ASP A 390 -2.58 29.20 6.42
N LEU A 391 -3.01 29.59 7.64
CA LEU A 391 -3.07 30.97 8.08
C LEU A 391 -1.69 31.51 8.48
N ASP A 392 -0.85 30.71 9.14
CA ASP A 392 0.53 31.10 9.40
C ASP A 392 1.24 31.33 8.06
N ILE A 393 1.12 30.38 7.14
CA ILE A 393 1.72 30.44 5.81
C ILE A 393 1.25 31.70 5.09
N LEU A 394 -0.06 31.98 5.06
CA LEU A 394 -0.61 33.20 4.45
C LEU A 394 -0.07 34.50 5.06
N ALA A 395 0.22 34.52 6.36
CA ALA A 395 0.79 35.69 7.03
C ALA A 395 2.28 35.89 6.72
N PHE A 396 3.01 34.82 6.38
CA PHE A 396 4.39 34.91 5.87
C PHE A 396 4.44 35.26 4.38
N ASP A 397 3.56 34.66 3.56
CA ASP A 397 3.35 34.92 2.11
C ASP A 397 3.33 36.43 1.86
N VAL A 398 2.34 37.12 2.44
CA VAL A 398 2.08 38.55 2.18
C VAL A 398 3.07 39.54 2.81
N ILE A 399 3.99 39.10 3.67
CA ILE A 399 5.11 39.93 4.15
C ILE A 399 6.40 39.70 3.35
N GLY A 400 6.35 38.82 2.34
CA GLY A 400 7.43 38.55 1.39
C GLY A 400 8.17 37.24 1.65
N TRP A 401 7.44 36.12 1.74
CA TRP A 401 8.01 34.77 1.71
C TRP A 401 7.32 33.93 0.65
N ASN A 402 8.03 33.66 -0.43
CA ASN A 402 7.47 32.98 -1.60
C ASN A 402 7.14 31.52 -1.29
N ILE A 403 5.97 31.05 -1.72
CA ILE A 403 5.50 29.66 -1.58
C ILE A 403 5.20 29.03 -2.94
N ASN A 404 5.21 27.70 -3.01
CA ASN A 404 4.85 26.96 -4.21
C ASN A 404 3.52 26.22 -4.02
N LYS A 405 2.42 26.76 -4.55
CA LYS A 405 1.10 26.11 -4.46
C LYS A 405 1.03 25.00 -5.54
N PRO A 406 0.64 23.76 -5.21
CA PRO A 406 0.59 22.70 -6.22
C PRO A 406 -0.39 23.04 -7.37
N PRO A 407 -0.08 22.70 -8.62
CA PRO A 407 -0.95 22.98 -9.76
C PRO A 407 -2.30 22.28 -9.62
N ALA A 408 -3.34 22.92 -10.16
CA ALA A 408 -4.68 22.37 -10.24
C ALA A 408 -4.87 21.58 -11.55
N LEU A 409 -5.48 20.39 -11.43
CA LEU A 409 -5.97 19.58 -12.55
C LEU A 409 -7.15 18.76 -12.03
N THR A 410 -8.35 18.95 -12.60
CA THR A 410 -9.58 18.26 -12.15
C THR A 410 -10.27 17.50 -13.28
N SER A 411 -10.01 17.84 -14.54
CA SER A 411 -10.63 17.21 -15.69
C SER A 411 -9.74 17.20 -16.94
N ILE A 412 -9.87 16.13 -17.73
CA ILE A 412 -9.30 15.98 -19.06
C ILE A 412 -10.40 15.45 -19.97
N ALA A 413 -10.68 16.15 -21.06
CA ALA A 413 -11.62 15.73 -22.08
C ALA A 413 -11.07 14.53 -22.88
N THR A 414 -11.95 13.67 -23.37
CA THR A 414 -11.57 12.53 -24.20
C THR A 414 -10.85 13.00 -25.47
N LEU A 415 -9.67 12.42 -25.74
CA LEU A 415 -8.87 12.71 -26.92
C LEU A 415 -9.40 11.91 -28.13
N PRO A 416 -9.56 12.52 -29.31
CA PRO A 416 -10.01 11.81 -30.51
C PRO A 416 -8.85 11.13 -31.24
N GLY A 417 -9.17 10.15 -32.10
CA GLY A 417 -8.31 9.73 -33.20
C GLY A 417 -7.50 8.44 -32.98
N GLY A 418 -7.78 7.69 -31.92
CA GLY A 418 -7.25 6.33 -31.77
C GLY A 418 -7.80 5.39 -32.84
N VAL A 419 -6.99 4.41 -33.22
CA VAL A 419 -7.39 3.23 -33.99
C VAL A 419 -6.75 2.04 -33.29
N GLU A 420 -7.45 0.92 -33.14
CA GLU A 420 -6.88 -0.23 -32.46
C GLU A 420 -5.65 -0.79 -33.21
N ASP A 421 -4.78 -1.45 -32.45
CA ASP A 421 -3.46 -1.97 -32.84
C ASP A 421 -2.48 -0.94 -33.45
N THR A 422 -2.85 0.35 -33.44
CA THR A 422 -2.09 1.43 -34.07
C THR A 422 -1.65 2.46 -33.03
N PRO A 423 -0.35 2.82 -32.96
CA PRO A 423 0.11 3.89 -32.08
C PRO A 423 -0.52 5.25 -32.43
N LEU A 424 -1.16 5.88 -31.46
CA LEU A 424 -1.58 7.28 -31.47
C LEU A 424 -0.50 8.16 -30.83
N THR A 425 -0.06 9.18 -31.54
CA THR A 425 0.77 10.24 -30.94
C THR A 425 -0.13 11.19 -30.14
N ILE A 426 0.18 11.39 -28.86
CA ILE A 426 -0.46 12.37 -27.97
C ILE A 426 0.61 13.41 -27.63
N THR A 427 0.46 14.65 -28.09
CA THR A 427 1.41 15.72 -27.75
C THR A 427 1.05 16.38 -26.42
N TYR A 428 2.01 17.09 -25.82
CA TYR A 428 1.72 17.97 -24.69
C TYR A 428 0.59 18.97 -25.03
N ASP A 429 0.63 19.59 -26.21
CA ASP A 429 -0.35 20.61 -26.63
C ASP A 429 -1.76 20.02 -26.72
N ASP A 430 -1.90 18.78 -27.22
CA ASP A 430 -3.20 18.07 -27.29
C ASP A 430 -3.75 17.80 -25.88
N LEU A 431 -2.91 17.31 -24.97
CA LEU A 431 -3.32 16.95 -23.61
C LEU A 431 -3.63 18.20 -22.77
N PHE A 432 -2.80 19.24 -22.90
CA PHE A 432 -2.99 20.52 -22.22
C PHE A 432 -4.28 21.20 -22.69
N ALA A 433 -4.53 21.28 -24.00
CA ALA A 433 -5.75 21.86 -24.56
C ALA A 433 -7.03 21.05 -24.26
N ALA A 434 -6.91 19.77 -23.91
CA ALA A 434 -8.01 18.94 -23.44
C ALA A 434 -8.24 19.04 -21.92
N SER A 435 -7.31 19.64 -21.17
CA SER A 435 -7.34 19.70 -19.70
C SER A 435 -7.82 21.04 -19.15
N ASP A 436 -8.13 21.06 -17.86
CA ASP A 436 -8.25 22.28 -17.04
C ASP A 436 -6.97 22.56 -16.22
N ALA A 437 -5.81 22.05 -16.67
CA ALA A 437 -4.54 22.26 -15.98
C ALA A 437 -4.21 23.76 -15.85
N SER A 438 -4.02 24.21 -14.61
CA SER A 438 -3.64 25.58 -14.29
C SER A 438 -2.77 25.61 -13.05
N ASP A 439 -1.81 26.51 -13.04
CA ASP A 439 -0.87 26.71 -11.95
C ASP A 439 -1.16 28.08 -11.30
N PRO A 440 -1.29 28.20 -9.96
CA PRO A 440 -1.67 29.46 -9.33
C PRO A 440 -0.63 30.58 -9.51
N GLU A 441 0.65 30.22 -9.44
CA GLU A 441 1.82 31.10 -9.65
C GLU A 441 2.09 31.34 -11.15
N GLY A 442 1.49 30.50 -12.01
CA GLY A 442 1.58 30.59 -13.47
C GLY A 442 2.77 29.83 -14.05
N ASP A 443 3.35 28.90 -13.28
CA ASP A 443 4.53 28.16 -13.67
C ASP A 443 4.27 27.16 -14.83
N PRO A 444 5.30 26.85 -15.66
CA PRO A 444 5.19 25.88 -16.74
C PRO A 444 4.86 24.46 -16.27
N ILE A 445 3.61 24.05 -16.49
CA ILE A 445 3.11 22.70 -16.17
C ILE A 445 3.74 21.62 -17.06
N SER A 446 3.96 20.45 -16.46
CA SER A 446 4.15 19.16 -17.13
C SER A 446 3.13 18.14 -16.62
N PHE A 447 2.87 17.09 -17.40
CA PHE A 447 2.01 15.98 -16.98
C PHE A 447 2.84 14.82 -16.46
N PHE A 448 2.75 14.55 -15.16
CA PHE A 448 3.36 13.41 -14.48
C PHE A 448 2.49 12.17 -14.71
N ILE A 449 3.02 11.11 -15.34
CA ILE A 449 2.31 9.85 -15.58
C ILE A 449 2.27 9.04 -14.27
N ASP A 450 1.06 8.73 -13.80
CA ASP A 450 0.81 7.92 -12.59
C ASP A 450 0.63 6.42 -12.89
N SER A 451 -0.07 6.10 -13.99
CA SER A 451 -0.33 4.71 -14.37
C SER A 451 -0.66 4.61 -15.86
N VAL A 452 -0.41 3.44 -16.47
CA VAL A 452 -0.77 3.13 -17.86
C VAL A 452 -1.80 2.01 -17.85
N ALA A 453 -2.83 2.09 -18.69
CA ALA A 453 -3.86 1.07 -18.76
C ALA A 453 -3.30 -0.27 -19.25
N PHE A 454 -3.84 -1.39 -18.73
CA PHE A 454 -3.33 -2.72 -19.05
C PHE A 454 -3.48 -3.09 -20.52
N GLY A 455 -2.52 -3.83 -21.05
CA GLY A 455 -2.53 -4.33 -22.43
C GLY A 455 -2.13 -3.27 -23.46
N GLY A 456 -2.43 -1.99 -23.20
CA GLY A 456 -1.90 -0.87 -23.97
C GLY A 456 -0.42 -0.65 -23.69
N THR A 457 0.25 0.09 -24.58
CA THR A 457 1.64 0.53 -24.39
C THR A 457 1.73 2.03 -24.51
N LEU A 458 2.50 2.67 -23.62
CA LEU A 458 2.81 4.09 -23.67
C LEU A 458 4.32 4.24 -23.78
N THR A 459 4.81 5.00 -24.76
CA THR A 459 6.25 5.25 -24.91
C THR A 459 6.54 6.73 -25.06
N LYS A 460 7.71 7.15 -24.57
CA LYS A 460 8.30 8.47 -24.77
C LYS A 460 9.63 8.28 -25.50
N ASN A 461 9.80 8.91 -26.66
CA ASN A 461 10.99 8.74 -27.51
C ASN A 461 11.34 7.26 -27.80
N GLY A 462 10.33 6.39 -27.98
CA GLY A 462 10.50 4.95 -28.23
C GLY A 462 10.93 4.10 -27.03
N SER A 463 10.99 4.68 -25.81
CA SER A 463 11.21 3.96 -24.55
C SER A 463 9.91 3.88 -23.75
N LEU A 464 9.65 2.78 -23.05
CA LEU A 464 8.41 2.60 -22.28
C LEU A 464 8.27 3.70 -21.22
N ALA A 465 7.14 4.40 -21.25
CA ALA A 465 6.73 5.34 -20.21
C ALA A 465 6.15 4.55 -19.03
N ILE A 466 6.80 4.69 -17.88
CA ILE A 466 6.41 4.07 -16.60
C ILE A 466 5.88 5.15 -15.63
N PRO A 467 5.23 4.81 -14.51
CA PRO A 467 4.93 5.76 -13.45
C PRO A 467 6.15 6.60 -13.08
N GLY A 468 5.99 7.91 -12.98
CA GLY A 468 7.10 8.86 -12.85
C GLY A 468 7.69 9.38 -14.16
N THR A 469 7.18 8.98 -15.33
CA THR A 469 7.53 9.66 -16.59
C THR A 469 6.80 11.00 -16.66
N THR A 470 7.46 12.08 -17.08
CA THR A 470 6.79 13.38 -17.33
C THR A 470 6.53 13.60 -18.83
N LEU A 471 5.58 14.48 -19.15
CA LEU A 471 5.33 15.02 -20.49
C LEU A 471 5.29 16.56 -20.40
N SER A 472 6.31 17.23 -20.93
CA SER A 472 6.48 18.69 -20.87
C SER A 472 6.23 19.37 -22.23
N ALA A 473 6.15 20.70 -22.23
CA ALA A 473 5.90 21.49 -23.44
C ALA A 473 6.85 21.14 -24.61
N GLY A 474 6.27 20.87 -25.78
CA GLY A 474 6.98 20.48 -27.00
C GLY A 474 7.34 18.99 -27.10
N GLU A 475 6.98 18.16 -26.12
CA GLU A 475 7.16 16.70 -26.16
C GLU A 475 5.88 15.95 -26.58
N SER A 476 6.02 14.64 -26.81
CA SER A 476 4.91 13.75 -27.16
C SER A 476 5.11 12.33 -26.63
N LEU A 477 4.00 11.64 -26.40
CA LEU A 477 3.92 10.22 -26.11
C LEU A 477 3.36 9.47 -27.33
N GLU A 478 3.74 8.22 -27.51
CA GLU A 478 3.05 7.28 -28.40
C GLU A 478 2.30 6.27 -27.54
N TRP A 479 0.96 6.31 -27.61
CA TRP A 479 0.07 5.37 -26.95
C TRP A 479 -0.52 4.40 -27.97
N THR A 480 -0.29 3.11 -27.77
CA THR A 480 -1.02 2.06 -28.49
C THR A 480 -2.10 1.51 -27.54
N PRO A 481 -3.38 1.43 -27.95
CA PRO A 481 -4.40 0.77 -27.15
C PRO A 481 -4.05 -0.71 -26.90
N PRO A 482 -4.73 -1.37 -25.95
CA PRO A 482 -4.68 -2.83 -25.85
C PRO A 482 -5.06 -3.46 -27.19
N ALA A 483 -4.50 -4.63 -27.48
CA ALA A 483 -4.85 -5.38 -28.68
C ALA A 483 -6.37 -5.55 -28.75
N ASN A 484 -6.96 -5.20 -29.89
CA ASN A 484 -8.39 -5.37 -30.18
C ASN A 484 -9.33 -4.57 -29.24
N ALA A 485 -8.83 -3.51 -28.60
CA ALA A 485 -9.62 -2.64 -27.74
C ALA A 485 -10.07 -1.36 -28.46
N ASN A 486 -11.35 -1.31 -28.80
CA ASN A 486 -12.03 -0.17 -29.41
C ASN A 486 -13.22 0.36 -28.57
N GLY A 487 -13.69 1.55 -28.92
CA GLY A 487 -14.85 2.20 -28.29
C GLY A 487 -14.59 3.64 -27.84
N ASP A 488 -15.67 4.28 -27.38
CA ASP A 488 -15.66 5.66 -26.87
C ASP A 488 -14.97 5.74 -25.49
N ALA A 489 -14.11 6.74 -25.30
CA ALA A 489 -13.47 7.09 -24.03
C ALA A 489 -12.73 5.95 -23.28
N LEU A 490 -12.04 5.07 -24.02
CA LEU A 490 -11.12 4.06 -23.47
C LEU A 490 -10.05 4.70 -22.58
N LEU A 491 -9.75 4.06 -21.45
CA LEU A 491 -8.71 4.53 -20.54
C LEU A 491 -7.32 4.26 -21.16
N ALA A 492 -6.52 5.30 -21.33
CA ALA A 492 -5.16 5.19 -21.85
C ALA A 492 -4.12 5.15 -20.73
N PHE A 493 -4.16 6.14 -19.84
CA PHE A 493 -3.27 6.32 -18.69
C PHE A 493 -3.88 7.32 -17.70
N THR A 494 -3.25 7.54 -16.55
CA THR A 494 -3.61 8.58 -15.58
C THR A 494 -2.45 9.55 -15.36
N VAL A 495 -2.75 10.83 -15.13
CA VAL A 495 -1.76 11.88 -14.91
C VAL A 495 -2.10 12.80 -13.75
N ARG A 496 -1.08 13.47 -13.22
CA ARG A 496 -1.18 14.69 -12.43
C ARG A 496 -0.51 15.84 -13.19
N ALA A 497 -0.98 17.07 -13.01
CA ALA A 497 -0.20 18.24 -13.37
C ALA A 497 0.97 18.36 -12.37
N GLN A 498 2.12 18.82 -12.85
CA GLN A 498 3.35 19.03 -12.09
C GLN A 498 4.00 20.36 -12.51
N ASP A 499 4.35 21.20 -11.54
CA ASP A 499 5.06 22.48 -11.75
C ASP A 499 6.58 22.28 -11.99
N LEU A 500 7.37 23.37 -12.00
CA LEU A 500 8.83 23.29 -12.14
C LEU A 500 9.56 22.87 -10.85
N GLN A 501 8.92 23.07 -9.71
CA GLN A 501 9.35 22.83 -8.34
C GLN A 501 9.02 21.40 -7.88
N LEU A 502 8.36 20.63 -8.76
CA LEU A 502 7.96 19.23 -8.66
C LEU A 502 6.72 18.95 -7.80
N ALA A 503 5.98 19.95 -7.30
CA ALA A 503 4.71 19.69 -6.64
C ALA A 503 3.63 19.30 -7.67
N VAL A 504 2.60 18.58 -7.20
CA VAL A 504 1.67 17.87 -8.10
C VAL A 504 0.21 17.99 -7.67
N SER A 505 -0.68 18.18 -8.65
CA SER A 505 -2.12 18.17 -8.47
C SER A 505 -2.60 16.87 -7.81
N THR A 506 -3.67 16.88 -7.02
CA THR A 506 -4.29 15.63 -6.54
C THR A 506 -5.82 15.68 -6.66
N PRO A 507 -6.51 14.55 -6.96
CA PRO A 507 -5.99 13.21 -7.29
C PRO A 507 -5.55 13.07 -8.76
N PRO A 508 -4.93 11.94 -9.16
CA PRO A 508 -4.64 11.66 -10.58
C PRO A 508 -5.90 11.60 -11.44
N ILE A 509 -5.86 12.23 -12.62
CA ILE A 509 -6.96 12.34 -13.58
C ILE A 509 -6.73 11.38 -14.76
N ALA A 510 -7.80 10.76 -15.25
CA ALA A 510 -7.76 9.79 -16.33
C ALA A 510 -7.67 10.46 -17.71
N VAL A 511 -6.64 10.09 -18.48
CA VAL A 511 -6.55 10.38 -19.92
C VAL A 511 -7.31 9.29 -20.67
N ARG A 512 -8.29 9.72 -21.48
CA ARG A 512 -9.17 8.83 -22.25
C ARG A 512 -9.07 9.12 -23.73
N VAL A 513 -9.23 8.10 -24.55
CA VAL A 513 -9.13 8.19 -26.01
C VAL A 513 -10.33 7.50 -26.67
N ASP A 514 -10.91 8.11 -27.70
CA ASP A 514 -11.87 7.45 -28.59
C ASP A 514 -11.09 6.61 -29.62
N VAL A 515 -11.32 5.29 -29.63
CA VAL A 515 -10.59 4.34 -30.49
C VAL A 515 -11.53 3.68 -31.48
N ALA A 516 -11.24 3.82 -32.77
CA ALA A 516 -11.96 3.12 -33.83
C ALA A 516 -11.54 1.65 -33.96
N ALA A 517 -12.53 0.79 -34.19
CA ALA A 517 -12.32 -0.62 -34.49
C ALA A 517 -11.66 -0.84 -35.87
N VAL A 518 -10.84 -1.88 -35.93
CA VAL A 518 -10.34 -2.58 -37.11
C VAL A 518 -11.21 -3.86 -37.24
N ASN A 519 -10.83 -4.80 -38.10
CA ASN A 519 -11.49 -6.10 -38.21
C ASN A 519 -10.41 -7.17 -38.29
N ASP A 520 -10.26 -7.95 -37.23
CA ASP A 520 -9.43 -9.14 -37.18
C ASP A 520 -10.01 -10.29 -38.02
N ALA A 521 -9.21 -11.33 -38.21
CA ALA A 521 -9.70 -12.57 -38.78
C ALA A 521 -10.23 -13.49 -37.65
N PRO A 522 -11.32 -14.24 -37.89
CA PRO A 522 -11.80 -15.22 -36.93
C PRO A 522 -10.76 -16.31 -36.68
N ILE A 523 -10.81 -16.97 -35.53
CA ILE A 523 -10.04 -18.17 -35.21
C ILE A 523 -10.89 -19.40 -35.58
N ALA A 524 -10.39 -20.22 -36.49
CA ALA A 524 -11.01 -21.50 -36.82
C ALA A 524 -10.62 -22.56 -35.77
N ASP A 525 -11.62 -23.25 -35.20
CA ASP A 525 -11.43 -24.41 -34.32
C ASP A 525 -12.50 -25.46 -34.64
N ILE A 526 -12.04 -26.59 -35.16
CA ILE A 526 -12.81 -27.78 -35.58
C ILE A 526 -12.84 -28.87 -34.49
N GLY A 527 -12.20 -28.59 -33.35
CA GLY A 527 -12.01 -29.49 -32.22
C GLY A 527 -10.97 -30.59 -32.46
N ASP A 528 -11.14 -31.70 -31.74
CA ASP A 528 -10.22 -32.83 -31.76
C ASP A 528 -10.50 -33.81 -32.90
N ASP A 529 -9.44 -34.43 -33.46
CA ASP A 529 -9.51 -35.58 -34.38
C ASP A 529 -10.62 -36.59 -34.01
N TYR A 530 -11.38 -36.98 -35.02
CA TYR A 530 -12.59 -37.77 -34.88
C TYR A 530 -12.33 -39.25 -35.17
N VAL A 531 -13.15 -40.14 -34.57
CA VAL A 531 -13.15 -41.58 -34.87
C VAL A 531 -14.53 -41.98 -35.31
N LEU A 532 -14.63 -42.56 -36.51
CA LEU A 532 -15.90 -42.99 -37.10
C LEU A 532 -16.40 -44.28 -36.44
N GLY A 533 -15.51 -45.27 -36.29
CA GLY A 533 -15.86 -46.64 -35.89
C GLY A 533 -16.89 -47.27 -36.83
N ASP A 534 -17.74 -48.14 -36.28
CA ASP A 534 -18.83 -48.86 -36.98
C ASP A 534 -19.96 -47.95 -37.51
N ARG A 535 -19.85 -46.63 -37.37
CA ARG A 535 -20.90 -45.67 -37.72
C ARG A 535 -20.81 -45.29 -39.20
N ALA A 536 -21.96 -45.21 -39.88
CA ALA A 536 -22.01 -44.73 -41.26
C ALA A 536 -21.69 -43.22 -41.38
N MET A 537 -21.88 -42.46 -40.30
CA MET A 537 -21.69 -41.02 -40.23
C MET A 537 -21.38 -40.56 -38.80
N ILE A 538 -20.71 -39.42 -38.68
CA ILE A 538 -20.50 -38.68 -37.43
C ILE A 538 -20.81 -37.20 -37.68
N GLN A 539 -21.15 -36.46 -36.63
CA GLN A 539 -21.23 -35.00 -36.73
C GLN A 539 -19.87 -34.40 -36.34
N LEU A 540 -19.35 -33.49 -37.15
CA LEU A 540 -18.20 -32.66 -36.81
C LEU A 540 -18.69 -31.41 -36.05
N ASP A 541 -17.81 -30.75 -35.33
CA ASP A 541 -18.17 -29.65 -34.45
C ASP A 541 -17.14 -28.51 -34.50
N ALA A 542 -17.48 -27.44 -35.20
CA ALA A 542 -16.69 -26.22 -35.28
C ALA A 542 -17.12 -25.16 -34.26
N SER A 543 -17.94 -25.48 -33.24
CA SER A 543 -18.45 -24.45 -32.31
C SER A 543 -17.40 -23.91 -31.32
N GLY A 544 -16.16 -24.38 -31.37
CA GLY A 544 -15.02 -23.74 -30.71
C GLY A 544 -14.47 -22.53 -31.48
N SER A 545 -14.83 -22.39 -32.77
CA SER A 545 -14.40 -21.26 -33.59
C SER A 545 -14.95 -19.96 -32.99
N SER A 546 -14.10 -18.93 -32.99
CA SER A 546 -14.37 -17.66 -32.32
C SER A 546 -13.88 -16.49 -33.15
N ASP A 547 -14.35 -15.31 -32.79
CA ASP A 547 -14.04 -14.03 -33.39
C ASP A 547 -14.17 -12.99 -32.27
N VAL A 548 -13.37 -11.93 -32.30
CA VAL A 548 -13.18 -11.03 -31.16
C VAL A 548 -14.12 -9.83 -31.22
N GLU A 549 -14.49 -9.39 -32.41
CA GLU A 549 -15.49 -8.35 -32.66
C GLU A 549 -16.89 -8.95 -32.91
N GLN A 550 -16.97 -10.22 -33.33
CA GLN A 550 -18.20 -10.82 -33.85
C GLN A 550 -18.68 -12.05 -33.06
N SER A 551 -20.01 -12.20 -32.99
CA SER A 551 -20.59 -13.41 -32.41
C SER A 551 -20.36 -14.63 -33.32
N ALA A 552 -20.12 -15.82 -32.76
CA ALA A 552 -19.96 -17.05 -33.53
C ALA A 552 -21.15 -17.40 -34.48
N GLY A 553 -22.30 -16.73 -34.32
CA GLY A 553 -23.49 -16.86 -35.17
C GLY A 553 -23.54 -15.94 -36.40
N SER A 554 -22.67 -14.93 -36.53
CA SER A 554 -22.48 -14.16 -37.76
C SER A 554 -21.41 -14.77 -38.68
N LEU A 555 -20.53 -15.61 -38.13
CA LEU A 555 -19.47 -16.30 -38.88
C LEU A 555 -20.02 -17.32 -39.89
N THR A 556 -19.33 -17.43 -41.03
CA THR A 556 -19.62 -18.38 -42.10
C THR A 556 -18.63 -19.54 -42.05
N TYR A 557 -19.15 -20.78 -41.97
CA TYR A 557 -18.37 -22.01 -41.84
C TYR A 557 -18.45 -22.82 -43.13
N LEU A 558 -17.31 -23.07 -43.76
CA LEU A 558 -17.17 -23.85 -45.00
C LEU A 558 -16.18 -25.01 -44.77
N TRP A 559 -16.41 -26.14 -45.44
CA TRP A 559 -15.67 -27.37 -45.15
C TRP A 559 -15.13 -28.04 -46.43
N ASP A 560 -13.94 -28.63 -46.27
CA ASP A 560 -13.22 -29.44 -47.27
C ASP A 560 -13.04 -30.84 -46.64
N PHE A 561 -13.86 -31.82 -47.06
CA PHE A 561 -13.90 -33.16 -46.48
C PHE A 561 -13.01 -34.17 -47.21
N ASP A 562 -12.71 -33.96 -48.49
CA ASP A 562 -11.83 -34.83 -49.29
C ASP A 562 -10.38 -34.31 -49.43
N ASN A 563 -10.10 -33.09 -48.95
CA ASN A 563 -8.81 -32.41 -48.95
C ASN A 563 -8.28 -32.13 -50.38
N ASP A 564 -9.17 -31.78 -51.32
CA ASP A 564 -8.78 -31.24 -52.64
C ASP A 564 -8.42 -29.74 -52.61
N GLY A 565 -8.79 -29.03 -51.53
CA GLY A 565 -8.54 -27.60 -51.31
C GLY A 565 -9.69 -26.67 -51.70
N GLN A 566 -10.84 -27.20 -52.13
CA GLN A 566 -12.11 -26.48 -52.22
C GLN A 566 -12.91 -26.66 -50.93
N TYR A 567 -13.54 -25.59 -50.45
CA TYR A 567 -14.37 -25.64 -49.24
C TYR A 567 -15.86 -25.65 -49.62
N ASP A 568 -16.28 -26.62 -50.43
CA ASP A 568 -17.65 -26.74 -50.96
C ASP A 568 -18.38 -28.06 -50.61
N ASP A 569 -17.78 -28.92 -49.77
CA ASP A 569 -18.37 -30.18 -49.31
C ASP A 569 -19.54 -29.99 -48.34
N ALA A 570 -19.40 -29.07 -47.37
CA ALA A 570 -20.41 -28.80 -46.36
C ALA A 570 -20.37 -27.36 -45.84
N VAL A 571 -21.44 -26.94 -45.17
CA VAL A 571 -21.59 -25.60 -44.57
C VAL A 571 -22.19 -25.67 -43.17
N GLY A 572 -21.89 -24.67 -42.34
CA GLY A 572 -22.41 -24.50 -40.99
C GLY A 572 -21.56 -25.15 -39.90
N VAL A 573 -21.90 -24.86 -38.65
CA VAL A 573 -21.06 -25.18 -37.46
C VAL A 573 -20.92 -26.69 -37.22
N ARG A 574 -21.95 -27.49 -37.53
CA ARG A 574 -22.03 -28.91 -37.14
C ARG A 574 -22.48 -29.83 -38.28
N PRO A 575 -21.69 -30.00 -39.36
CA PRO A 575 -22.07 -30.84 -40.50
C PRO A 575 -21.89 -32.33 -40.22
N ASP A 576 -22.58 -33.16 -40.99
CA ASP A 576 -22.43 -34.62 -40.96
C ASP A 576 -21.31 -35.09 -41.90
N PHE A 577 -20.26 -35.72 -41.35
CA PHE A 577 -19.21 -36.40 -42.09
C PHE A 577 -19.54 -37.88 -42.29
N SER A 578 -19.48 -38.34 -43.54
CA SER A 578 -19.84 -39.70 -43.95
C SER A 578 -18.62 -40.62 -44.11
N ALA A 579 -18.79 -41.90 -43.80
CA ALA A 579 -17.79 -42.95 -44.06
C ALA A 579 -17.23 -42.95 -45.49
N ALA A 580 -18.02 -42.49 -46.46
CA ALA A 580 -17.63 -42.42 -47.87
C ALA A 580 -16.37 -41.57 -48.11
N TYR A 581 -16.19 -40.48 -47.35
CA TYR A 581 -15.06 -39.55 -47.48
C TYR A 581 -13.72 -40.16 -47.04
N LEU A 582 -13.73 -41.27 -46.28
CA LEU A 582 -12.52 -42.05 -46.02
C LEU A 582 -11.92 -42.67 -47.30
N ASN A 583 -12.71 -42.82 -48.38
CA ASN A 583 -12.26 -43.31 -49.68
C ASN A 583 -11.47 -44.65 -49.64
N GLY A 584 -11.75 -45.50 -48.63
CA GLY A 584 -11.06 -46.77 -48.40
C GLY A 584 -9.67 -46.65 -47.74
N GLN A 585 -9.30 -45.47 -47.24
CA GLN A 585 -8.12 -45.25 -46.40
C GLN A 585 -8.44 -45.41 -44.91
N SER A 586 -7.39 -45.53 -44.09
CA SER A 586 -7.52 -45.63 -42.63
C SER A 586 -7.88 -44.30 -41.95
N ASN A 587 -7.73 -43.17 -42.65
CA ASN A 587 -8.20 -41.85 -42.23
C ASN A 587 -8.42 -40.93 -43.43
N ALA A 588 -9.20 -39.86 -43.23
CA ALA A 588 -9.27 -38.69 -44.09
C ALA A 588 -8.71 -37.46 -43.34
N VAL A 589 -8.21 -36.47 -44.07
CA VAL A 589 -7.90 -35.13 -43.56
C VAL A 589 -9.08 -34.24 -43.91
N VAL A 590 -9.61 -33.51 -42.93
CA VAL A 590 -10.76 -32.62 -43.08
C VAL A 590 -10.35 -31.22 -42.65
N ARG A 591 -10.69 -30.20 -43.45
CA ARG A 591 -10.41 -28.80 -43.13
C ARG A 591 -11.68 -28.01 -42.92
N LEU A 592 -11.60 -27.07 -42.00
CA LEU A 592 -12.56 -26.00 -41.77
C LEU A 592 -12.01 -24.70 -42.35
N LYS A 593 -12.90 -23.85 -42.84
CA LYS A 593 -12.66 -22.42 -43.08
C LYS A 593 -13.76 -21.61 -42.43
N VAL A 594 -13.38 -20.67 -41.57
CA VAL A 594 -14.29 -19.73 -40.90
C VAL A 594 -14.06 -18.34 -41.47
N ILE A 595 -15.13 -17.61 -41.77
CA ILE A 595 -15.12 -16.28 -42.40
C ILE A 595 -16.01 -15.35 -41.59
N ASP A 596 -15.55 -14.12 -41.32
CA ASP A 596 -16.33 -13.05 -40.69
C ASP A 596 -17.34 -12.40 -41.65
N SER A 597 -18.03 -11.32 -41.23
CA SER A 597 -18.96 -10.57 -42.12
C SER A 597 -18.28 -9.62 -43.12
N GLU A 598 -16.98 -9.37 -43.00
CA GLU A 598 -16.20 -8.37 -43.72
C GLU A 598 -15.34 -9.01 -44.83
N GLY A 599 -15.10 -10.32 -44.74
CA GLY A 599 -14.40 -11.19 -45.67
C GLY A 599 -13.06 -11.76 -45.19
N ALA A 600 -12.58 -11.49 -43.98
CA ALA A 600 -11.37 -12.13 -43.45
C ALA A 600 -11.67 -13.55 -42.93
N TYR A 601 -10.64 -14.39 -42.83
CA TYR A 601 -10.83 -15.82 -42.59
C TYR A 601 -9.60 -16.52 -42.01
N ASP A 602 -9.85 -17.64 -41.34
CA ASP A 602 -8.85 -18.62 -40.90
C ASP A 602 -9.27 -20.06 -41.27
N THR A 603 -8.37 -21.02 -41.11
CA THR A 603 -8.58 -22.43 -41.46
C THR A 603 -7.95 -23.38 -40.45
N ASP A 604 -8.71 -24.39 -40.02
CA ASP A 604 -8.26 -25.45 -39.12
C ASP A 604 -8.34 -26.85 -39.78
N VAL A 605 -7.68 -27.86 -39.23
CA VAL A 605 -7.55 -29.19 -39.83
C VAL A 605 -7.49 -30.33 -38.80
N VAL A 606 -8.35 -31.33 -39.00
CA VAL A 606 -8.36 -32.60 -38.24
C VAL A 606 -8.24 -33.81 -39.15
N ARG A 607 -8.04 -34.97 -38.54
CA ARG A 607 -8.17 -36.28 -39.16
C ARG A 607 -9.36 -37.05 -38.61
N VAL A 608 -10.11 -37.67 -39.52
CA VAL A 608 -11.19 -38.62 -39.18
C VAL A 608 -10.67 -40.03 -39.44
N TYR A 609 -10.69 -40.90 -38.44
CA TYR A 609 -10.12 -42.27 -38.51
C TYR A 609 -11.19 -43.36 -38.66
N GLY A 610 -10.88 -44.39 -39.45
CA GLY A 610 -11.66 -45.62 -39.59
C GLY A 610 -11.31 -46.70 -38.54
N GLU A 611 -11.90 -47.90 -38.67
CA GLU A 611 -11.88 -48.96 -37.65
C GLU A 611 -10.50 -49.61 -37.37
N ASP A 612 -9.60 -49.68 -38.36
CA ASP A 612 -8.50 -50.68 -38.37
C ASP A 612 -7.24 -50.36 -37.53
N THR A 613 -7.14 -49.20 -36.86
CA THR A 613 -5.91 -48.80 -36.14
C THR A 613 -6.14 -48.31 -34.72
N ALA A 614 -5.41 -48.88 -33.76
CA ALA A 614 -5.40 -48.38 -32.39
C ALA A 614 -4.51 -47.13 -32.23
N VAL A 615 -5.08 -46.07 -31.65
CA VAL A 615 -4.47 -44.74 -31.55
C VAL A 615 -4.52 -44.21 -30.12
N LEU A 616 -3.42 -43.58 -29.68
CA LEU A 616 -3.37 -42.82 -28.42
C LEU A 616 -3.85 -41.39 -28.65
N ARG A 617 -4.54 -40.84 -27.64
CA ARG A 617 -4.85 -39.42 -27.52
C ARG A 617 -4.51 -38.92 -26.13
N ILE A 618 -4.06 -37.67 -26.10
CA ILE A 618 -4.01 -36.83 -24.90
C ILE A 618 -5.31 -36.02 -24.91
N ARG A 619 -6.11 -36.11 -23.85
CA ARG A 619 -7.36 -35.36 -23.65
C ARG A 619 -7.29 -34.55 -22.35
N GLY A 620 -8.04 -33.47 -22.22
CA GLY A 620 -8.16 -32.69 -20.97
C GLY A 620 -7.65 -31.27 -21.14
N ASP A 621 -6.92 -30.78 -20.15
CA ASP A 621 -6.47 -29.39 -20.08
C ASP A 621 -5.43 -29.05 -21.15
N TYR A 622 -5.75 -28.11 -22.05
CA TYR A 622 -4.88 -27.69 -23.16
C TYR A 622 -4.39 -26.23 -23.09
N ASP A 623 -4.92 -25.43 -22.19
CA ASP A 623 -4.48 -24.06 -21.90
C ASP A 623 -4.44 -23.86 -20.38
N GLY A 624 -3.64 -22.93 -19.85
CA GLY A 624 -3.49 -22.73 -18.40
C GLY A 624 -2.67 -21.48 -18.04
N VAL A 625 -2.52 -21.20 -16.74
CA VAL A 625 -1.57 -20.20 -16.24
C VAL A 625 -0.39 -20.85 -15.51
N VAL A 626 0.70 -20.09 -15.29
CA VAL A 626 1.83 -20.53 -14.47
C VAL A 626 1.35 -20.94 -13.08
N GLY A 627 1.97 -21.97 -12.49
CA GLY A 627 1.60 -22.50 -11.17
C GLY A 627 0.32 -23.34 -11.15
N GLN A 628 -0.64 -23.11 -12.06
CA GLN A 628 -1.89 -23.88 -12.15
C GLN A 628 -1.60 -25.36 -12.45
N ARG A 629 -2.27 -26.26 -11.71
CA ARG A 629 -2.23 -27.70 -11.98
C ARG A 629 -3.12 -28.02 -13.19
N ARG A 630 -2.52 -28.59 -14.24
CA ARG A 630 -3.23 -29.06 -15.43
C ARG A 630 -3.27 -30.59 -15.45
N VAL A 631 -4.41 -31.16 -15.81
CA VAL A 631 -4.72 -32.60 -15.81
C VAL A 631 -5.02 -33.06 -17.24
N ILE A 632 -4.30 -34.08 -17.69
CA ILE A 632 -4.56 -34.76 -18.96
C ILE A 632 -4.87 -36.23 -18.73
N SER A 633 -5.70 -36.82 -19.59
CA SER A 633 -5.95 -38.26 -19.64
C SER A 633 -5.37 -38.88 -20.91
N LEU A 634 -4.73 -40.04 -20.76
CA LEU A 634 -4.11 -40.80 -21.83
C LEU A 634 -5.08 -41.88 -22.31
N LYS A 635 -5.81 -41.60 -23.39
CA LYS A 635 -6.91 -42.45 -23.86
C LYS A 635 -6.55 -43.15 -25.16
N LEU A 636 -6.62 -44.48 -25.14
CA LEU A 636 -6.48 -45.34 -26.30
C LEU A 636 -7.86 -45.65 -26.91
N TYR A 637 -7.92 -45.67 -28.24
CA TYR A 637 -9.09 -46.04 -29.04
C TYR A 637 -8.69 -47.12 -30.05
N GLY A 638 -9.62 -47.99 -30.46
CA GLY A 638 -9.43 -49.00 -31.52
C GLY A 638 -9.58 -50.46 -31.07
N PRO A 639 -9.63 -51.42 -32.01
CA PRO A 639 -10.07 -52.80 -31.75
C PRO A 639 -9.07 -53.67 -30.97
N THR A 640 -7.81 -53.24 -30.86
CA THR A 640 -6.79 -53.92 -30.03
C THR A 640 -6.67 -53.31 -28.63
N VAL A 641 -7.53 -52.36 -28.28
CA VAL A 641 -7.60 -51.75 -26.94
C VAL A 641 -8.53 -52.58 -26.05
N THR A 642 -7.95 -53.18 -25.03
CA THR A 642 -8.61 -53.90 -23.93
C THR A 642 -8.51 -53.11 -22.62
N ASP A 643 -9.26 -53.49 -21.60
CA ASP A 643 -9.18 -52.92 -20.23
C ASP A 643 -7.91 -53.35 -19.44
N GLN A 644 -6.83 -53.69 -20.16
CA GLN A 644 -5.56 -54.12 -19.58
C GLN A 644 -4.62 -52.93 -19.28
N GLN A 645 -3.50 -53.19 -18.62
CA GLN A 645 -2.47 -52.18 -18.37
C GLN A 645 -1.61 -51.92 -19.61
N TYR A 646 -1.42 -50.63 -19.89
CA TYR A 646 -0.47 -50.10 -20.86
C TYR A 646 0.66 -49.37 -20.13
N THR A 647 1.86 -49.38 -20.71
CA THR A 647 2.96 -48.54 -20.25
C THR A 647 2.99 -47.28 -21.09
N TYR A 648 2.81 -46.12 -20.46
CA TYR A 648 2.90 -44.81 -21.09
C TYR A 648 4.23 -44.15 -20.74
N THR A 649 4.90 -43.58 -21.75
CA THR A 649 6.02 -42.66 -21.56
C THR A 649 5.57 -41.27 -21.99
N VAL A 650 5.66 -40.28 -21.12
CA VAL A 650 5.15 -38.91 -21.33
C VAL A 650 6.26 -37.89 -21.13
N ASP A 651 6.60 -37.18 -22.20
CA ASP A 651 7.40 -35.95 -22.15
C ASP A 651 6.44 -34.75 -22.11
N TRP A 652 6.70 -33.80 -21.23
CA TRP A 652 5.87 -32.59 -21.06
C TRP A 652 6.35 -31.41 -21.91
N GLY A 653 7.47 -31.55 -22.63
CA GLY A 653 8.00 -30.50 -23.52
C GLY A 653 8.71 -29.36 -22.79
N ASP A 654 8.74 -29.35 -21.45
CA ASP A 654 9.41 -28.35 -20.60
C ASP A 654 10.90 -28.64 -20.35
N GLY A 655 11.44 -29.70 -20.98
CA GLY A 655 12.80 -30.19 -20.76
C GLY A 655 12.98 -31.03 -19.49
N SER A 656 11.91 -31.30 -18.73
CA SER A 656 11.96 -32.29 -17.65
C SER A 656 12.09 -33.72 -18.20
N LYS A 657 12.57 -34.66 -17.39
CA LYS A 657 12.75 -36.05 -17.85
C LYS A 657 11.39 -36.71 -18.14
N PRO A 658 11.22 -37.43 -19.26
CA PRO A 658 9.98 -38.14 -19.55
C PRO A 658 9.55 -39.06 -18.41
N ARG A 659 8.28 -38.94 -18.01
CA ARG A 659 7.66 -39.71 -16.94
C ARG A 659 7.11 -41.01 -17.50
N VAL A 660 7.52 -42.15 -16.94
CA VAL A 660 6.93 -43.46 -17.25
C VAL A 660 5.86 -43.78 -16.22
N VAL A 661 4.65 -44.14 -16.68
CA VAL A 661 3.52 -44.56 -15.85
C VAL A 661 2.84 -45.79 -16.46
N THR A 662 2.24 -46.63 -15.62
CA THR A 662 1.48 -47.81 -16.06
C THR A 662 0.03 -47.69 -15.61
N GLY A 663 -0.92 -47.93 -16.49
CA GLY A 663 -2.35 -47.83 -16.19
C GLY A 663 -3.24 -48.28 -17.35
N ILE A 664 -4.55 -48.25 -17.13
CA ILE A 664 -5.55 -48.59 -18.16
C ILE A 664 -5.69 -47.45 -19.20
N SER A 665 -6.50 -47.67 -20.24
CA SER A 665 -6.92 -46.59 -21.15
C SER A 665 -7.73 -45.54 -20.38
N GLY A 666 -7.41 -44.26 -20.55
CA GLY A 666 -8.02 -43.15 -19.81
C GLY A 666 -7.30 -42.77 -18.52
N LEU A 667 -6.07 -43.24 -18.28
CA LEU A 667 -5.26 -42.85 -17.13
C LEU A 667 -5.05 -41.33 -17.08
N SER A 668 -5.51 -40.68 -16.02
CA SER A 668 -5.25 -39.26 -15.75
C SER A 668 -3.89 -39.05 -15.07
N ILE A 669 -3.16 -38.03 -15.52
CA ILE A 669 -1.90 -37.54 -14.95
C ILE A 669 -1.88 -36.01 -14.97
N SER A 670 -1.14 -35.40 -14.05
CA SER A 670 -1.07 -33.95 -13.92
C SER A 670 0.36 -33.40 -13.97
N LYS A 671 0.44 -32.10 -14.27
CA LYS A 671 1.66 -31.29 -14.35
C LYS A 671 1.36 -29.87 -13.87
N ILE A 672 2.36 -29.22 -13.28
CA ILE A 672 2.41 -27.78 -13.08
C ILE A 672 3.56 -27.26 -13.95
N TYR A 673 3.35 -26.13 -14.62
CA TYR A 673 4.37 -25.43 -15.41
C TYR A 673 4.79 -24.15 -14.69
N ASN A 674 6.10 -23.94 -14.56
CA ASN A 674 6.67 -22.85 -13.77
C ASN A 674 7.09 -21.64 -14.64
N LYS A 675 6.76 -21.67 -15.94
CA LYS A 675 7.09 -20.63 -16.92
C LYS A 675 6.01 -20.58 -18.00
N THR A 676 5.79 -19.39 -18.55
CA THR A 676 4.93 -19.20 -19.72
C THR A 676 5.52 -19.84 -20.98
N GLY A 677 4.66 -20.11 -21.96
CA GLY A 677 5.04 -20.63 -23.27
C GLY A 677 4.11 -21.74 -23.78
N THR A 678 4.34 -22.14 -25.03
CA THR A 678 3.66 -23.28 -25.64
C THR A 678 4.55 -24.51 -25.56
N TYR A 679 4.09 -25.56 -24.88
CA TYR A 679 4.81 -26.82 -24.70
C TYR A 679 4.18 -27.93 -25.55
N THR A 680 5.00 -28.74 -26.22
CA THR A 680 4.49 -29.94 -26.92
C THR A 680 4.61 -31.16 -26.01
N ILE A 681 3.48 -31.57 -25.42
CA ILE A 681 3.37 -32.82 -24.69
C ILE A 681 3.45 -33.97 -25.70
N THR A 682 4.33 -34.93 -25.49
CA THR A 682 4.37 -36.17 -26.29
C THR A 682 4.16 -37.37 -25.40
N ALA A 683 3.25 -38.27 -25.79
CA ALA A 683 2.96 -39.50 -25.08
C ALA A 683 3.13 -40.69 -26.01
N THR A 684 3.70 -41.79 -25.52
CA THR A 684 3.83 -43.07 -26.22
C THR A 684 3.24 -44.17 -25.36
N ALA A 685 2.28 -44.93 -25.88
CA ALA A 685 1.65 -46.06 -25.23
C ALA A 685 2.14 -47.38 -25.83
N VAL A 686 2.56 -48.31 -24.96
CA VAL A 686 3.06 -49.62 -25.34
C VAL A 686 2.32 -50.74 -24.59
N SER A 687 1.95 -51.80 -25.30
CA SER A 687 1.52 -53.09 -24.71
C SER A 687 2.42 -54.23 -25.16
N ASN A 688 2.98 -54.93 -24.18
CA ASN A 688 3.80 -56.13 -24.42
C ASN A 688 2.96 -57.37 -24.77
N GLU A 689 1.64 -57.33 -24.58
CA GLU A 689 0.74 -58.45 -24.87
C GLU A 689 0.12 -58.35 -26.26
N THR A 690 -0.32 -57.16 -26.67
CA THR A 690 -0.93 -56.94 -28.00
C THR A 690 0.07 -56.45 -29.05
N GLY A 691 1.30 -56.11 -28.65
CA GLY A 691 2.31 -55.52 -29.54
C GLY A 691 2.02 -54.07 -29.93
N LEU A 692 1.02 -53.43 -29.30
CA LEU A 692 0.69 -52.03 -29.51
C LEU A 692 1.90 -51.14 -29.20
N ASN A 693 2.22 -50.23 -30.12
CA ASN A 693 3.15 -49.13 -29.91
C ASN A 693 2.63 -47.94 -30.73
N THR A 694 2.13 -46.92 -30.05
CA THR A 694 1.50 -45.74 -30.68
C THR A 694 1.85 -44.48 -29.90
N SER A 695 2.07 -43.38 -30.61
CA SER A 695 2.49 -42.11 -30.03
C SER A 695 1.60 -40.98 -30.50
N TYR A 696 1.42 -39.98 -29.63
CA TYR A 696 0.65 -38.79 -29.92
C TYR A 696 1.32 -37.56 -29.32
N ALA A 697 1.20 -36.43 -30.01
CA ALA A 697 1.71 -35.14 -29.58
C ALA A 697 0.57 -34.12 -29.55
N ARG A 698 0.57 -33.24 -28.55
CA ARG A 698 -0.39 -32.13 -28.42
C ARG A 698 0.29 -30.93 -27.76
N ASN A 699 -0.03 -29.74 -28.22
CA ASN A 699 0.44 -28.51 -27.59
C ASN A 699 -0.44 -28.13 -26.38
N ILE A 700 0.18 -27.52 -25.38
CA ILE A 700 -0.48 -26.84 -24.26
C ILE A 700 0.08 -25.41 -24.17
N ARG A 701 -0.77 -24.39 -24.03
CA ARG A 701 -0.32 -23.00 -23.83
C ARG A 701 -0.38 -22.65 -22.33
N ILE A 702 0.66 -22.01 -21.82
CA ILE A 702 0.74 -21.54 -20.44
C ILE A 702 0.97 -20.02 -20.47
N GLY A 703 -0.02 -19.25 -20.04
CA GLY A 703 0.02 -17.79 -19.92
C GLY A 703 0.20 -17.30 -18.49
N THR A 704 0.01 -15.99 -18.29
CA THR A 704 -0.20 -15.38 -16.96
C THR A 704 -1.68 -15.12 -16.66
N VAL A 705 -2.51 -15.07 -17.70
CA VAL A 705 -3.96 -14.90 -17.69
C VAL A 705 -4.53 -15.82 -18.78
N GLN A 706 -5.64 -16.50 -18.53
CA GLN A 706 -6.24 -17.44 -19.48
C GLN A 706 -7.74 -17.67 -19.17
N GLN A 707 -8.63 -17.39 -20.14
CA GLN A 707 -10.01 -17.91 -20.12
C GLN A 707 -9.98 -19.41 -20.46
N GLN A 708 -10.76 -20.22 -19.74
CA GLN A 708 -10.76 -21.69 -19.78
C GLN A 708 -12.19 -22.23 -19.89
N GLY A 709 -12.90 -21.85 -20.95
CA GLY A 709 -14.34 -22.11 -21.07
C GLY A 709 -15.13 -21.12 -20.19
N ASP A 710 -15.91 -21.63 -19.23
CA ASP A 710 -16.64 -20.82 -18.25
C ASP A 710 -15.77 -20.38 -17.05
N ASP A 711 -14.57 -20.97 -16.91
CA ASP A 711 -13.60 -20.65 -15.87
C ASP A 711 -12.62 -19.56 -16.33
N PHE A 712 -12.08 -18.78 -15.39
CA PHE A 712 -11.00 -17.82 -15.63
C PHE A 712 -9.80 -18.12 -14.74
N ALA A 713 -8.57 -17.99 -15.26
CA ALA A 713 -7.36 -18.18 -14.49
C ALA A 713 -6.37 -17.01 -14.61
N VAL A 714 -5.73 -16.67 -13.49
CA VAL A 714 -4.68 -15.66 -13.36
C VAL A 714 -3.59 -16.15 -12.41
N THR A 715 -2.34 -15.75 -12.66
CA THR A 715 -1.21 -15.96 -11.75
C THR A 715 -0.47 -14.67 -11.41
N GLY A 716 0.10 -14.64 -10.20
CA GLY A 716 0.96 -13.59 -9.68
C GLY A 716 2.43 -13.82 -10.04
N THR A 717 3.29 -13.56 -9.06
CA THR A 717 4.75 -13.50 -9.14
C THR A 717 5.37 -14.06 -7.85
N ASN A 718 6.68 -13.91 -7.63
CA ASN A 718 7.28 -14.24 -6.31
C ASN A 718 7.39 -12.99 -5.41
N ALA A 719 6.53 -12.00 -5.64
CA ALA A 719 6.36 -10.79 -4.85
C ALA A 719 4.88 -10.59 -4.61
N ARG A 720 4.53 -9.77 -3.62
CA ARG A 720 3.14 -9.50 -3.24
C ARG A 720 2.27 -9.07 -4.42
N ASP A 721 1.22 -9.84 -4.69
CA ASP A 721 0.20 -9.61 -5.69
C ASP A 721 -1.21 -9.38 -5.06
N GLU A 722 -2.00 -8.46 -5.62
CA GLU A 722 -3.39 -8.14 -5.22
C GLU A 722 -4.37 -8.56 -6.33
N PHE A 723 -5.05 -9.70 -6.18
CA PHE A 723 -6.15 -10.13 -7.04
C PHE A 723 -7.48 -9.57 -6.56
N ARG A 724 -8.26 -8.95 -7.45
CA ARG A 724 -9.58 -8.41 -7.13
C ARG A 724 -10.61 -8.75 -8.21
N VAL A 725 -11.84 -9.07 -7.81
CA VAL A 725 -12.97 -9.32 -8.73
C VAL A 725 -14.06 -8.26 -8.50
N VAL A 726 -14.73 -7.84 -9.57
CA VAL A 726 -15.81 -6.83 -9.56
C VAL A 726 -16.93 -7.21 -10.53
N THR A 727 -18.03 -7.76 -10.01
CA THR A 727 -19.28 -8.00 -10.77
C THR A 727 -19.86 -6.70 -11.31
N LEU A 728 -20.09 -6.65 -12.63
CA LEU A 728 -20.66 -5.49 -13.30
C LEU A 728 -22.18 -5.45 -13.12
N ALA A 729 -22.67 -4.33 -12.58
CA ALA A 729 -24.05 -4.20 -12.13
C ALA A 729 -25.09 -4.48 -13.23
N GLY A 730 -25.97 -5.45 -12.97
CA GLY A 730 -27.03 -5.86 -13.91
C GLY A 730 -26.59 -6.84 -14.99
N THR A 731 -25.40 -7.44 -14.87
CA THR A 731 -24.86 -8.45 -15.79
C THR A 731 -24.43 -9.72 -15.06
N ASP A 732 -24.10 -10.76 -15.82
CA ASP A 732 -23.43 -12.01 -15.43
C ASP A 732 -21.90 -11.97 -15.66
N ARG A 733 -21.34 -10.75 -15.79
CA ARG A 733 -19.93 -10.52 -16.09
C ARG A 733 -19.18 -9.90 -14.91
N VAL A 734 -17.92 -10.27 -14.76
CA VAL A 734 -17.02 -9.75 -13.73
C VAL A 734 -15.78 -9.14 -14.38
N GLU A 735 -15.32 -8.02 -13.86
CA GLU A 735 -14.00 -7.46 -14.17
C GLU A 735 -12.99 -8.00 -13.16
N ILE A 736 -11.83 -8.47 -13.64
CA ILE A 736 -10.81 -9.09 -12.78
C ILE A 736 -9.55 -8.23 -12.84
N PHE A 737 -8.91 -8.00 -11.70
CA PHE A 737 -7.73 -7.15 -11.55
C PHE A 737 -6.59 -7.94 -10.91
N ARG A 738 -5.35 -7.56 -11.25
CA ARG A 738 -4.13 -7.94 -10.50
C ARG A 738 -3.30 -6.67 -10.26
N ASN A 739 -2.91 -6.39 -9.02
CA ASN A 739 -2.19 -5.17 -8.64
C ASN A 739 -2.91 -3.89 -9.08
N ARG A 740 -4.24 -3.87 -8.93
CA ARG A 740 -5.17 -2.79 -9.36
C ARG A 740 -5.25 -2.56 -10.88
N ILE A 741 -4.51 -3.34 -11.66
CA ILE A 741 -4.52 -3.32 -13.12
C ILE A 741 -5.61 -4.27 -13.61
N SER A 742 -6.57 -3.77 -14.40
CA SER A 742 -7.66 -4.58 -14.95
C SER A 742 -7.13 -5.57 -15.99
N LEU A 743 -7.58 -6.82 -15.91
CA LEU A 743 -7.31 -7.94 -16.81
C LEU A 743 -8.50 -8.20 -17.75
N GLY A 744 -9.41 -7.24 -17.87
CA GLY A 744 -10.60 -7.31 -18.71
C GLY A 744 -11.85 -7.84 -18.01
N VAL A 745 -12.94 -7.89 -18.78
CA VAL A 745 -14.28 -8.26 -18.33
C VAL A 745 -14.68 -9.62 -18.90
N HIS A 746 -14.95 -10.56 -18.01
CA HIS A 746 -15.17 -11.98 -18.33
C HIS A 746 -16.60 -12.39 -17.97
N THR A 747 -17.21 -13.28 -18.75
CA THR A 747 -18.51 -13.89 -18.41
C THR A 747 -18.22 -15.10 -17.54
N VAL A 748 -18.74 -15.16 -16.30
CA VAL A 748 -18.30 -16.18 -15.33
C VAL A 748 -19.48 -16.80 -14.58
N PRO A 749 -19.95 -17.97 -15.04
CA PRO A 749 -20.76 -18.90 -14.26
C PRO A 749 -19.93 -20.05 -13.64
N GLY A 750 -18.60 -20.08 -13.86
CA GLY A 750 -17.67 -21.12 -13.39
C GLY A 750 -16.80 -20.71 -12.19
N THR A 751 -15.53 -21.11 -12.23
CA THR A 751 -14.51 -20.92 -11.17
C THR A 751 -13.46 -19.88 -11.57
N ILE A 752 -13.08 -19.02 -10.62
CA ILE A 752 -11.94 -18.10 -10.75
C ILE A 752 -10.71 -18.70 -10.07
N TYR A 753 -9.69 -19.06 -10.86
CA TYR A 753 -8.40 -19.55 -10.38
C TYR A 753 -7.41 -18.39 -10.21
N ALA A 754 -7.04 -18.06 -8.98
CA ALA A 754 -6.00 -17.08 -8.65
C ALA A 754 -4.80 -17.79 -7.99
N ILE A 755 -3.65 -17.76 -8.65
CA ILE A 755 -2.43 -18.45 -8.21
C ILE A 755 -1.35 -17.42 -7.86
N GLY A 756 -1.21 -17.07 -6.58
CA GLY A 756 -0.26 -16.08 -6.07
C GLY A 756 1.20 -16.42 -6.40
N MET A 757 1.58 -17.68 -6.12
CA MET A 757 2.92 -18.29 -6.21
C MET A 757 3.78 -18.05 -4.96
N GLY A 758 4.02 -16.80 -4.55
CA GLY A 758 4.69 -16.51 -3.28
C GLY A 758 4.98 -15.03 -3.06
N GLY A 759 5.06 -14.64 -1.81
CA GLY A 759 4.87 -13.25 -1.38
C GLY A 759 3.65 -13.16 -0.47
N ASP A 760 3.40 -11.99 0.10
CA ASP A 760 2.25 -11.76 0.99
C ASP A 760 1.01 -11.38 0.15
N ASP A 761 0.40 -12.37 -0.50
CA ASP A 761 -0.60 -12.15 -1.54
C ASP A 761 -2.02 -11.88 -1.01
N TRP A 762 -2.81 -11.12 -1.77
CA TRP A 762 -4.16 -10.73 -1.40
C TRP A 762 -5.18 -11.14 -2.47
N PHE A 763 -6.17 -11.96 -2.12
CA PHE A 763 -7.38 -12.15 -2.92
C PHE A 763 -8.58 -11.39 -2.34
N ARG A 764 -9.33 -10.70 -3.21
CA ARG A 764 -10.59 -10.03 -2.85
C ARG A 764 -11.66 -10.23 -3.91
N GLY A 765 -12.57 -11.17 -3.66
CA GLY A 765 -13.80 -11.30 -4.44
C GLY A 765 -14.74 -10.12 -4.24
N ASP A 766 -15.79 -10.09 -5.05
CA ASP A 766 -17.02 -9.36 -4.76
C ASP A 766 -18.11 -10.34 -4.27
N ARG A 767 -19.29 -9.82 -3.92
CA ARG A 767 -20.42 -10.61 -3.39
C ARG A 767 -21.17 -11.43 -4.45
N GLY A 768 -20.47 -11.92 -5.47
CA GLY A 768 -20.96 -12.83 -6.49
C GLY A 768 -21.15 -14.26 -5.96
N THR A 769 -21.63 -15.13 -6.84
CA THR A 769 -21.93 -16.56 -6.58
C THR A 769 -21.11 -17.49 -7.48
N TYR A 770 -19.97 -17.01 -7.98
CA TYR A 770 -18.97 -17.83 -8.66
C TYR A 770 -18.06 -18.48 -7.61
N ASN A 771 -17.46 -19.62 -7.94
CA ASN A 771 -16.52 -20.29 -7.06
C ASN A 771 -15.11 -19.69 -7.23
N VAL A 772 -14.31 -19.69 -6.17
CA VAL A 772 -12.92 -19.22 -6.18
C VAL A 772 -11.98 -20.38 -5.85
N TYR A 773 -10.96 -20.56 -6.67
CA TYR A 773 -9.78 -21.34 -6.34
C TYR A 773 -8.62 -20.37 -6.09
N PHE A 774 -8.27 -20.11 -4.84
CA PHE A 774 -7.12 -19.28 -4.47
C PHE A 774 -6.00 -20.17 -3.94
N ASP A 775 -4.80 -20.07 -4.55
CA ASP A 775 -3.57 -20.69 -4.04
C ASP A 775 -2.58 -19.55 -3.79
N GLY A 776 -2.49 -19.09 -2.54
CA GLY A 776 -1.65 -17.95 -2.14
C GLY A 776 -0.16 -18.22 -2.37
N GLY A 777 0.27 -19.47 -2.19
CA GLY A 777 1.70 -19.78 -2.24
C GLY A 777 2.40 -19.37 -0.94
N SER A 778 3.73 -19.41 -0.91
CA SER A 778 4.46 -19.16 0.34
C SER A 778 4.48 -17.68 0.72
N GLY A 779 4.00 -17.33 1.92
CA GLY A 779 3.95 -15.97 2.44
C GLY A 779 2.74 -15.75 3.36
N ASN A 780 2.55 -14.55 3.89
CA ASN A 780 1.43 -14.23 4.78
C ASN A 780 0.24 -13.71 3.96
N ASN A 781 -0.60 -14.62 3.48
CA ASN A 781 -1.64 -14.30 2.52
C ASN A 781 -2.93 -13.81 3.20
N VAL A 782 -3.75 -13.08 2.45
CA VAL A 782 -5.08 -12.64 2.88
C VAL A 782 -6.12 -12.95 1.81
N SER A 783 -7.22 -13.60 2.16
CA SER A 783 -8.32 -13.86 1.22
C SER A 783 -9.67 -13.36 1.75
N TYR A 784 -10.45 -12.74 0.87
CA TYR A 784 -11.86 -12.44 1.08
C TYR A 784 -12.66 -13.08 -0.07
N THR A 785 -13.42 -14.14 0.22
CA THR A 785 -14.29 -14.84 -0.74
C THR A 785 -15.73 -14.88 -0.21
N TYR A 786 -16.73 -15.17 -1.04
CA TYR A 786 -18.12 -14.81 -0.75
C TYR A 786 -19.15 -15.94 -0.73
N TYR A 787 -19.89 -16.22 -1.81
CA TYR A 787 -21.05 -17.13 -1.78
C TYR A 787 -20.91 -18.34 -2.72
N GLY A 788 -19.70 -18.59 -3.25
CA GLY A 788 -19.40 -19.80 -4.03
C GLY A 788 -18.82 -20.89 -3.15
N ASP A 789 -18.76 -22.11 -3.69
CA ASP A 789 -18.09 -23.23 -3.03
C ASP A 789 -16.58 -23.10 -3.28
N ASP A 790 -15.88 -22.39 -2.38
CA ASP A 790 -14.52 -21.91 -2.60
C ASP A 790 -13.46 -22.93 -2.14
N THR A 791 -12.32 -22.96 -2.82
CA THR A 791 -11.11 -23.69 -2.43
C THR A 791 -9.99 -22.71 -2.16
N ILE A 792 -9.53 -22.62 -0.92
CA ILE A 792 -8.54 -21.65 -0.46
C ILE A 792 -7.33 -22.38 0.10
N LEU A 793 -6.18 -22.23 -0.54
CA LEU A 793 -4.90 -22.84 -0.17
C LEU A 793 -3.91 -21.74 0.22
N GLY A 794 -3.69 -21.57 1.51
CA GLY A 794 -2.77 -20.58 2.07
C GLY A 794 -1.29 -20.96 1.91
N ARG A 795 -0.95 -22.23 2.17
CA ARG A 795 0.44 -22.78 2.22
C ARG A 795 1.17 -22.37 3.50
N ASP A 796 2.50 -22.28 3.47
CA ASP A 796 3.30 -21.95 4.65
C ASP A 796 3.36 -20.42 4.82
N GLY A 797 2.93 -19.92 5.97
CA GLY A 797 2.88 -18.50 6.36
C GLY A 797 1.76 -18.22 7.38
N ASN A 798 1.68 -16.99 7.89
CA ASN A 798 0.63 -16.59 8.83
C ASN A 798 -0.58 -16.00 8.07
N ASP A 799 -1.42 -16.88 7.53
CA ASP A 799 -2.51 -16.53 6.61
C ASP A 799 -3.76 -15.98 7.32
N ARG A 800 -4.57 -15.21 6.58
CA ARG A 800 -5.89 -14.71 7.02
C ARG A 800 -6.97 -14.97 5.98
N VAL A 801 -7.83 -15.94 6.27
CA VAL A 801 -8.94 -16.34 5.39
C VAL A 801 -10.25 -15.81 5.94
N TYR A 802 -10.99 -15.07 5.11
CA TYR A 802 -12.34 -14.59 5.38
C TYR A 802 -13.29 -15.05 4.27
N ASN A 803 -13.85 -16.23 4.44
CA ASN A 803 -14.94 -16.74 3.61
C ASN A 803 -16.30 -16.30 4.20
N TYR A 804 -17.29 -16.02 3.35
CA TYR A 804 -18.61 -15.52 3.78
C TYR A 804 -19.81 -16.42 3.39
N GLY A 805 -19.60 -17.68 3.00
CA GLY A 805 -20.64 -18.67 2.69
C GLY A 805 -20.22 -19.69 1.61
N GLY A 806 -21.14 -20.60 1.27
CA GLY A 806 -20.85 -21.74 0.37
C GLY A 806 -20.31 -22.94 1.15
N ASP A 807 -20.17 -24.10 0.49
CA ASP A 807 -19.56 -25.30 1.11
C ASP A 807 -18.06 -25.34 0.71
N ASN A 808 -17.16 -24.94 1.60
CA ASN A 808 -15.78 -24.56 1.25
C ASN A 808 -14.70 -25.57 1.68
N TYR A 809 -13.54 -25.48 1.02
CA TYR A 809 -12.31 -26.18 1.40
C TYR A 809 -11.19 -25.17 1.71
N VAL A 810 -10.79 -25.04 2.97
CA VAL A 810 -9.75 -24.12 3.43
C VAL A 810 -8.55 -24.90 4.00
N SER A 811 -7.36 -24.68 3.46
CA SER A 811 -6.12 -25.29 3.95
C SER A 811 -4.95 -24.28 3.96
N VAL A 812 -4.54 -23.84 5.15
CA VAL A 812 -3.57 -22.74 5.38
C VAL A 812 -2.22 -23.23 5.96
N GLY A 813 -1.85 -24.47 5.61
CA GLY A 813 -0.49 -25.02 5.75
C GLY A 813 0.14 -24.96 7.16
N ASN A 814 1.11 -24.09 7.39
CA ASN A 814 1.81 -23.94 8.68
C ASN A 814 2.07 -22.45 8.96
N GLY A 815 1.80 -22.00 10.19
CA GLY A 815 1.94 -20.63 10.65
C GLY A 815 0.86 -20.30 11.69
N ASP A 816 0.88 -19.09 12.26
CA ASP A 816 -0.18 -18.65 13.17
C ASP A 816 -1.33 -18.05 12.35
N ASN A 817 -2.32 -18.88 11.96
CA ASN A 817 -3.34 -18.51 10.99
C ASN A 817 -4.61 -17.94 11.64
N VAL A 818 -5.39 -17.20 10.84
CA VAL A 818 -6.76 -16.81 11.17
C VAL A 818 -7.70 -17.27 10.07
N VAL A 819 -8.51 -18.30 10.33
CA VAL A 819 -9.58 -18.74 9.43
C VAL A 819 -10.93 -18.29 9.97
N LYS A 820 -11.72 -17.68 9.10
CA LYS A 820 -13.12 -17.36 9.35
C LYS A 820 -13.96 -17.84 8.17
N THR A 821 -14.75 -18.87 8.41
CA THR A 821 -15.83 -19.36 7.55
C THR A 821 -17.17 -18.74 7.97
N ASN A 822 -18.29 -19.13 7.35
CA ASN A 822 -19.58 -18.51 7.66
C ASN A 822 -20.75 -19.51 7.73
N VAL A 823 -21.45 -19.74 6.61
CA VAL A 823 -22.57 -20.67 6.55
C VAL A 823 -22.44 -21.60 5.36
N GLY A 824 -22.40 -22.90 5.64
CA GLY A 824 -22.16 -23.98 4.69
C GLY A 824 -21.51 -25.16 5.41
N ASP A 825 -21.43 -26.33 4.77
CA ASP A 825 -20.76 -27.50 5.34
C ASP A 825 -19.25 -27.43 4.96
N ASP A 826 -18.44 -26.75 5.77
CA ASP A 826 -17.05 -26.38 5.47
C ASP A 826 -15.99 -27.40 5.94
N TYR A 827 -14.88 -27.52 5.19
CA TYR A 827 -13.67 -28.26 5.58
C TYR A 827 -12.50 -27.30 5.84
N VAL A 828 -11.94 -27.28 7.05
CA VAL A 828 -10.88 -26.36 7.47
C VAL A 828 -9.66 -27.11 8.02
N MET A 829 -8.45 -26.74 7.57
CA MET A 829 -7.19 -27.31 8.06
C MET A 829 -6.08 -26.25 8.21
N THR A 830 -5.51 -26.09 9.42
CA THR A 830 -4.54 -25.01 9.72
C THR A 830 -3.12 -25.47 10.10
N GLY A 831 -2.95 -26.73 10.55
CA GLY A 831 -1.69 -27.47 10.47
C GLY A 831 -0.75 -27.39 11.68
N TYR A 832 0.23 -26.50 11.66
CA TYR A 832 1.13 -26.25 12.81
C TYR A 832 1.24 -24.74 13.06
N GLY A 833 0.87 -24.30 14.26
CA GLY A 833 0.94 -22.91 14.72
C GLY A 833 -0.13 -22.61 15.78
N ASP A 834 -0.10 -21.42 16.37
CA ASP A 834 -1.14 -20.99 17.32
C ASP A 834 -2.33 -20.40 16.53
N ASP A 835 -3.18 -21.28 15.99
CA ASP A 835 -4.23 -20.90 15.03
C ASP A 835 -5.53 -20.37 15.68
N LYS A 836 -6.24 -19.52 14.94
CA LYS A 836 -7.59 -19.08 15.29
C LYS A 836 -8.61 -19.41 14.21
N ILE A 837 -9.64 -20.18 14.56
CA ILE A 837 -10.71 -20.62 13.68
C ILE A 837 -12.05 -20.10 14.23
N ILE A 838 -12.85 -19.44 13.39
CA ILE A 838 -14.22 -19.02 13.74
C ILE A 838 -15.18 -19.44 12.62
N ASP A 839 -16.09 -20.35 12.94
CA ASP A 839 -17.17 -20.77 12.05
C ASP A 839 -18.53 -20.19 12.49
N PHE A 840 -19.48 -19.99 11.57
CA PHE A 840 -20.81 -19.44 11.89
C PHE A 840 -22.01 -20.38 11.67
N GLY A 841 -21.78 -21.63 11.26
CA GLY A 841 -22.72 -22.75 11.33
C GLY A 841 -22.85 -23.54 10.02
N GLY A 842 -22.99 -24.86 10.14
CA GLY A 842 -22.83 -25.84 9.06
C GLY A 842 -22.77 -27.24 9.65
N ASN A 843 -22.34 -28.25 8.92
CA ASN A 843 -21.80 -29.49 9.50
C ASN A 843 -20.35 -29.59 9.05
N ASN A 844 -19.45 -29.05 9.86
CA ASN A 844 -18.09 -28.73 9.44
C ASN A 844 -17.09 -29.81 9.85
N GLU A 845 -15.98 -29.95 9.11
CA GLU A 845 -14.81 -30.72 9.51
C GLU A 845 -13.61 -29.78 9.74
N ILE A 846 -13.17 -29.65 11.00
CA ILE A 846 -12.12 -28.71 11.42
C ILE A 846 -10.92 -29.49 11.99
N TYR A 847 -9.76 -29.34 11.34
CA TYR A 847 -8.49 -29.97 11.71
C TYR A 847 -7.43 -28.91 12.01
N ALA A 848 -7.38 -28.42 13.26
CA ALA A 848 -6.46 -27.35 13.63
C ALA A 848 -4.99 -27.82 13.70
N GLY A 849 -4.75 -29.06 14.11
CA GLY A 849 -3.39 -29.59 14.23
C GLY A 849 -2.66 -29.05 15.47
N ASN A 850 -1.32 -28.92 15.41
CA ASN A 850 -0.50 -28.73 16.61
C ASN A 850 -0.18 -27.25 16.90
N GLY A 851 -0.42 -26.82 18.13
CA GLY A 851 -0.18 -25.47 18.64
C GLY A 851 -1.27 -25.09 19.64
N LYS A 852 -1.39 -23.83 20.02
CA LYS A 852 -2.47 -23.35 20.91
C LYS A 852 -3.63 -22.80 20.09
N ASN A 853 -4.60 -23.65 19.78
CA ASN A 853 -5.67 -23.30 18.87
C ASN A 853 -6.85 -22.67 19.61
N SER A 854 -7.49 -21.68 19.00
CA SER A 854 -8.74 -21.06 19.47
C SER A 854 -9.82 -21.29 18.43
N ILE A 855 -10.82 -22.12 18.75
CA ILE A 855 -11.88 -22.56 17.83
C ILE A 855 -13.24 -22.15 18.38
N ASP A 856 -13.93 -21.23 17.70
CA ASP A 856 -15.30 -20.83 18.01
C ASP A 856 -16.23 -21.33 16.88
N THR A 857 -16.98 -22.42 17.09
CA THR A 857 -18.04 -22.89 16.17
C THR A 857 -19.42 -22.39 16.61
N ARG A 858 -20.45 -22.58 15.78
CA ARG A 858 -21.82 -22.13 16.11
C ARG A 858 -22.85 -23.22 16.24
N LYS A 859 -23.53 -23.55 15.14
CA LYS A 859 -24.61 -24.53 15.16
C LYS A 859 -24.37 -25.50 14.05
N GLY A 860 -24.14 -26.75 14.42
CA GLY A 860 -23.74 -27.77 13.48
C GLY A 860 -23.64 -29.14 14.09
N ASN A 861 -23.49 -30.16 13.24
CA ASN A 861 -22.97 -31.44 13.70
C ASN A 861 -21.49 -31.47 13.26
N ASP A 862 -20.65 -30.78 14.02
CA ASP A 862 -19.27 -30.50 13.65
C ASP A 862 -18.33 -31.62 14.10
N VAL A 863 -17.27 -31.85 13.32
CA VAL A 863 -16.13 -32.71 13.64
C VAL A 863 -14.94 -31.81 13.88
N ILE A 864 -14.50 -31.67 15.13
CA ILE A 864 -13.39 -30.81 15.52
C ILE A 864 -12.26 -31.68 16.06
N VAL A 865 -11.08 -31.60 15.45
CA VAL A 865 -9.89 -32.37 15.86
C VAL A 865 -8.69 -31.43 16.00
N THR A 866 -8.10 -31.40 17.20
CA THR A 866 -6.84 -30.67 17.46
C THR A 866 -5.69 -31.64 17.71
N GLY A 867 -4.46 -31.11 17.67
CA GLY A 867 -3.23 -31.84 17.91
C GLY A 867 -2.72 -31.67 19.34
N SER A 868 -1.40 -31.61 19.51
CA SER A 868 -0.79 -31.27 20.80
C SER A 868 -0.79 -29.76 21.01
N GLY A 869 -1.20 -29.29 22.19
CA GLY A 869 -1.49 -27.87 22.38
C GLY A 869 -1.98 -27.46 23.77
N GLN A 870 -2.44 -26.23 23.88
CA GLN A 870 -3.42 -25.85 24.91
C GLN A 870 -4.55 -25.20 24.15
N ASP A 871 -5.54 -26.01 23.78
CA ASP A 871 -6.62 -25.60 22.88
C ASP A 871 -7.82 -25.06 23.65
N GLU A 872 -8.48 -24.05 23.09
CA GLU A 872 -9.74 -23.50 23.58
C GLU A 872 -10.82 -23.66 22.49
N ILE A 873 -11.83 -24.47 22.77
CA ILE A 873 -12.93 -24.78 21.84
C ILE A 873 -14.27 -24.36 22.47
N ASN A 874 -14.99 -23.45 21.81
CA ASN A 874 -16.36 -23.09 22.16
C ASN A 874 -17.29 -23.52 21.02
N ASP A 875 -17.99 -24.64 21.20
CA ASP A 875 -19.10 -25.02 20.34
C ASP A 875 -20.44 -24.56 20.96
N LEU A 876 -21.36 -24.06 20.12
CA LEU A 876 -22.64 -23.52 20.58
C LEU A 876 -23.87 -24.41 20.24
N GLY A 877 -23.65 -25.60 19.67
CA GLY A 877 -24.54 -26.74 19.76
C GLY A 877 -24.98 -27.42 18.47
N GLY A 878 -25.13 -28.74 18.59
CA GLY A 878 -25.70 -29.72 17.67
C GLY A 878 -25.13 -31.08 18.09
N ASN A 879 -24.94 -32.07 17.22
CA ASN A 879 -24.38 -33.36 17.65
C ASN A 879 -22.93 -33.48 17.19
N ASN A 880 -21.99 -33.04 18.02
CA ASN A 880 -20.60 -32.87 17.60
C ASN A 880 -19.70 -34.06 17.97
N TYR A 881 -18.60 -34.21 17.24
CA TYR A 881 -17.45 -35.03 17.61
C TYR A 881 -16.26 -34.10 17.85
N ILE A 882 -15.74 -34.07 19.07
CA ILE A 882 -14.62 -33.22 19.46
C ILE A 882 -13.50 -34.12 20.00
N GLU A 883 -12.33 -34.06 19.39
CA GLU A 883 -11.11 -34.77 19.83
C GLU A 883 -10.01 -33.73 20.05
N VAL A 884 -9.68 -33.47 21.32
CA VAL A 884 -8.54 -32.62 21.70
C VAL A 884 -7.36 -33.50 22.07
N GLY A 885 -6.19 -33.19 21.51
CA GLY A 885 -4.98 -33.98 21.71
C GLY A 885 -4.23 -33.65 23.00
N ASP A 886 -2.93 -33.99 23.02
CA ASP A 886 -2.05 -33.82 24.18
C ASP A 886 -1.96 -32.34 24.62
N GLY A 887 -2.63 -31.99 25.72
CA GLY A 887 -2.69 -30.61 26.17
C GLY A 887 -3.42 -30.41 27.49
N SER A 888 -3.39 -29.19 28.02
CA SER A 888 -4.39 -28.75 29.00
C SER A 888 -5.41 -27.90 28.26
N ASN A 889 -6.49 -28.54 27.85
CA ASN A 889 -7.46 -28.00 26.91
C ASN A 889 -8.73 -27.52 27.64
N VAL A 890 -9.48 -26.65 26.98
CA VAL A 890 -10.77 -26.16 27.43
C VAL A 890 -11.79 -26.37 26.32
N VAL A 891 -12.78 -27.23 26.55
CA VAL A 891 -13.91 -27.41 25.60
C VAL A 891 -15.21 -27.05 26.30
N SER A 892 -15.97 -26.15 25.69
CA SER A 892 -17.37 -25.91 26.00
C SER A 892 -18.20 -26.39 24.81
N ALA A 893 -18.74 -27.61 24.89
CA ALA A 893 -19.77 -28.09 23.97
C ALA A 893 -21.13 -27.47 24.31
N GLY A 894 -21.94 -27.22 23.29
CA GLY A 894 -23.19 -26.47 23.42
C GLY A 894 -24.36 -27.29 23.93
N ILE A 895 -25.48 -27.24 23.19
CA ILE A 895 -26.66 -28.09 23.40
C ILE A 895 -26.71 -29.15 22.31
N GLY A 896 -26.85 -30.43 22.69
CA GLY A 896 -26.49 -31.45 21.72
C GLY A 896 -26.45 -32.88 22.21
N SER A 897 -26.08 -33.79 21.31
CA SER A 897 -25.69 -35.16 21.65
C SER A 897 -24.24 -35.38 21.22
N ASP A 898 -23.33 -34.98 22.10
CA ASP A 898 -21.93 -34.72 21.79
C ASP A 898 -21.02 -35.88 22.21
N THR A 899 -19.94 -36.09 21.45
CA THR A 899 -18.86 -37.03 21.78
C THR A 899 -17.56 -36.25 21.93
N ILE A 900 -16.99 -36.24 23.15
CA ILE A 900 -15.77 -35.50 23.49
C ILE A 900 -14.68 -36.48 23.92
N LEU A 901 -13.50 -36.36 23.34
CA LEU A 901 -12.28 -37.14 23.62
C LEU A 901 -11.16 -36.16 24.01
N GLY A 902 -10.58 -36.35 25.20
CA GLY A 902 -9.46 -35.56 25.74
C GLY A 902 -8.09 -36.19 25.53
N GLY A 903 -7.07 -35.61 26.19
CA GLY A 903 -5.66 -36.04 26.11
C GLY A 903 -5.14 -36.69 27.41
N ASP A 904 -3.80 -36.87 27.51
CA ASP A 904 -3.13 -37.43 28.70
C ASP A 904 -2.77 -36.34 29.77
N GLN A 905 -3.43 -35.18 29.77
CA GLN A 905 -3.11 -34.01 30.62
C GLN A 905 -4.37 -33.32 31.17
N ASP A 906 -4.20 -32.50 32.23
CA ASP A 906 -5.28 -31.83 32.98
C ASP A 906 -6.20 -30.98 32.06
N ASP A 907 -7.40 -31.49 31.75
CA ASP A 907 -8.38 -30.90 30.83
C ASP A 907 -9.61 -30.27 31.56
N SER A 908 -10.33 -29.36 30.88
CA SER A 908 -11.57 -28.74 31.38
C SER A 908 -12.70 -28.82 30.36
N PHE A 909 -13.69 -29.69 30.63
CA PHE A 909 -14.82 -29.95 29.75
C PHE A 909 -16.15 -29.47 30.34
N ARG A 910 -16.91 -28.73 29.53
CA ARG A 910 -18.28 -28.33 29.84
C ARG A 910 -19.21 -28.71 28.68
N ASP A 911 -20.41 -29.15 29.02
CA ASP A 911 -21.45 -29.50 28.07
C ASP A 911 -22.81 -29.05 28.64
N ASP A 912 -23.55 -28.21 27.89
CA ASP A 912 -24.82 -27.60 28.33
C ASP A 912 -26.08 -28.44 28.00
N GLY A 913 -25.93 -29.58 27.31
CA GLY A 913 -26.71 -30.79 27.59
C GLY A 913 -27.47 -31.46 26.44
N GLY A 914 -27.50 -32.80 26.51
CA GLY A 914 -28.45 -33.68 25.80
C GLY A 914 -28.16 -35.16 26.02
N LEU A 915 -27.56 -35.91 25.08
CA LEU A 915 -27.07 -37.28 25.31
C LEU A 915 -25.61 -37.41 24.88
N ASN A 916 -24.71 -37.40 25.86
CA ASN A 916 -23.31 -37.05 25.62
C ASN A 916 -22.37 -38.14 26.12
N TYR A 917 -21.25 -38.32 25.43
CA TYR A 917 -20.18 -39.26 25.77
C TYR A 917 -18.87 -38.50 25.93
N ILE A 918 -18.27 -38.51 27.13
CA ILE A 918 -17.03 -37.78 27.42
C ILE A 918 -15.98 -38.77 27.93
N PHE A 919 -14.81 -38.78 27.30
CA PHE A 919 -13.67 -39.62 27.65
C PHE A 919 -12.43 -38.73 27.80
N THR A 920 -11.80 -38.70 28.98
CA THR A 920 -10.67 -37.78 29.24
C THR A 920 -9.31 -38.46 29.42
N PHE A 921 -9.27 -39.80 29.41
CA PHE A 921 -8.08 -40.64 29.47
C PHE A 921 -7.19 -40.49 30.73
N ALA A 922 -6.41 -39.43 30.88
CA ALA A 922 -5.53 -39.25 32.04
C ALA A 922 -5.28 -37.77 32.31
N GLY A 923 -5.23 -37.38 33.59
CA GLY A 923 -5.14 -35.96 33.94
C GLY A 923 -5.62 -35.69 35.36
N ASN A 924 -6.11 -34.49 35.60
CA ASN A 924 -6.84 -34.13 36.82
C ASN A 924 -8.01 -33.24 36.38
N ASP A 925 -9.00 -33.88 35.79
CA ASP A 925 -9.87 -33.19 34.84
C ASP A 925 -11.06 -32.50 35.52
N PHE A 926 -11.56 -31.42 34.92
CA PHE A 926 -12.73 -30.69 35.40
C PHE A 926 -13.89 -30.84 34.41
N ILE A 927 -14.88 -31.67 34.76
CA ILE A 927 -15.98 -32.06 33.85
C ILE A 927 -17.33 -31.62 34.42
N VAL A 928 -18.07 -30.80 33.66
CA VAL A 928 -19.44 -30.35 33.98
C VAL A 928 -20.35 -30.61 32.80
N ALA A 929 -21.09 -31.72 32.85
CA ALA A 929 -21.97 -32.15 31.77
C ALA A 929 -23.45 -32.18 32.22
N PHE A 930 -24.29 -31.43 31.54
CA PHE A 930 -25.73 -31.41 31.78
C PHE A 930 -26.46 -32.42 30.85
N GLY A 931 -27.75 -32.67 31.11
CA GLY A 931 -28.54 -33.63 30.32
C GLY A 931 -28.36 -35.09 30.77
N THR A 932 -28.24 -36.02 29.80
CA THR A 932 -28.05 -37.47 29.98
C THR A 932 -26.65 -37.86 29.49
N SER A 933 -25.63 -37.50 30.25
CA SER A 933 -24.22 -37.72 29.91
C SER A 933 -23.71 -39.05 30.48
N TYR A 934 -22.75 -39.65 29.77
CA TYR A 934 -21.93 -40.78 30.20
C TYR A 934 -20.47 -40.31 30.18
N VAL A 935 -19.87 -40.20 31.37
CA VAL A 935 -18.50 -39.70 31.52
C VAL A 935 -17.59 -40.83 32.02
N ASN A 936 -16.43 -40.98 31.37
CA ASN A 936 -15.28 -41.75 31.85
C ASN A 936 -14.09 -40.79 31.98
N SER A 937 -13.69 -40.46 33.21
CA SER A 937 -12.58 -39.55 33.49
C SER A 937 -11.20 -40.24 33.58
N GLY A 938 -11.15 -41.56 33.35
CA GLY A 938 -9.88 -42.29 33.23
C GLY A 938 -9.00 -42.26 34.49
N LEU A 939 -7.74 -41.83 34.31
CA LEU A 939 -6.66 -41.93 35.31
C LEU A 939 -6.28 -40.56 35.88
N GLY A 940 -6.85 -40.19 37.02
CA GLY A 940 -6.60 -38.88 37.58
C GLY A 940 -7.07 -38.61 39.00
N SER A 941 -7.12 -37.32 39.35
CA SER A 941 -7.81 -36.79 40.53
C SER A 941 -8.90 -35.80 40.10
N ASP A 942 -9.94 -36.35 39.46
CA ASP A 942 -10.87 -35.57 38.65
C ASP A 942 -12.04 -35.00 39.46
N PHE A 943 -12.63 -33.94 38.92
CA PHE A 943 -13.90 -33.38 39.36
C PHE A 943 -14.95 -33.62 38.28
N VAL A 944 -15.95 -34.45 38.57
CA VAL A 944 -17.04 -34.76 37.62
C VAL A 944 -18.40 -34.37 38.19
N PHE A 945 -19.12 -33.53 37.45
CA PHE A 945 -20.54 -33.23 37.67
C PHE A 945 -21.33 -33.63 36.42
N ALA A 946 -21.95 -34.82 36.45
CA ALA A 946 -22.70 -35.39 35.34
C ALA A 946 -23.88 -36.25 35.83
N SER A 947 -24.80 -36.62 34.94
CA SER A 947 -25.95 -37.49 35.28
C SER A 947 -25.57 -38.94 35.52
N ASN A 948 -24.59 -39.47 34.77
CA ASN A 948 -24.01 -40.80 34.94
C ASN A 948 -22.49 -40.72 34.82
N VAL A 949 -21.79 -41.35 35.75
CA VAL A 949 -20.32 -41.52 35.75
C VAL A 949 -20.05 -43.02 35.70
N LEU A 950 -19.09 -43.44 34.87
CA LEU A 950 -18.73 -44.84 34.66
C LEU A 950 -17.34 -45.11 35.25
N ASP A 951 -17.26 -46.07 36.19
CA ASP A 951 -16.07 -46.33 37.01
C ASP A 951 -15.20 -47.52 36.52
N ASP A 952 -15.58 -48.25 35.46
CA ASP A 952 -14.92 -49.51 35.02
C ASP A 952 -14.47 -49.48 33.54
N GLU A 953 -13.25 -49.97 33.26
CA GLU A 953 -12.70 -50.10 31.89
C GLU A 953 -13.49 -51.08 30.99
N ASP A 954 -14.24 -52.03 31.56
CA ASP A 954 -15.01 -53.02 30.81
C ASP A 954 -16.19 -52.39 30.02
N ASP A 955 -16.70 -51.21 30.44
CA ASP A 955 -17.74 -50.48 29.71
C ASP A 955 -17.19 -49.67 28.52
N LEU A 956 -15.88 -49.36 28.49
CA LEU A 956 -15.24 -48.51 27.46
C LEU A 956 -15.46 -49.05 26.04
N PHE A 957 -15.34 -50.37 25.85
CA PHE A 957 -15.48 -51.02 24.54
C PHE A 957 -16.92 -51.07 24.03
N ASP A 958 -17.92 -51.24 24.91
CA ASP A 958 -19.33 -51.24 24.50
C ASP A 958 -19.86 -49.80 24.32
N LEU A 959 -19.25 -48.81 24.98
CA LEU A 959 -19.55 -47.39 24.81
C LEU A 959 -18.93 -46.80 23.54
N LEU A 960 -17.64 -47.09 23.24
CA LEU A 960 -17.00 -46.72 21.97
C LEU A 960 -17.70 -47.35 20.75
N ALA A 961 -18.36 -48.49 20.92
CA ALA A 961 -19.19 -49.13 19.89
C ALA A 961 -20.63 -48.58 19.79
N ARG A 962 -21.00 -47.60 20.64
CA ARG A 962 -22.27 -46.87 20.62
C ARG A 962 -22.11 -45.38 20.31
N ALA A 963 -20.91 -44.84 20.51
CA ALA A 963 -20.52 -43.49 20.10
C ALA A 963 -20.05 -43.44 18.62
N ARG A 964 -19.59 -44.57 18.08
CA ARG A 964 -19.41 -44.82 16.63
C ARG A 964 -20.67 -45.38 15.99
#